data_AF-A0A264Y8C6-F1
#
_entry.id   AF-A0A264Y8C6-F1
#
_cell.length_a   1.000
_cell.length_b   1.000
_cell.length_c   1.000
_cell.angle_alpha   90.00
_cell.angle_beta   90.00
_cell.angle_gamma   90.00
#
_symmetry.space_group_name_H-M   'P 1'
#
loop_
_entity.id
_entity.type
_entity.pdbx_description
1 polymer ?
#
loop_
_entity_poly.entity_id
_entity_poly.type
_entity_poly.pdbx_seq_one_letter_code
_entity_poly.pdbx_strand_id
1 'polypeptide(L)'
;MDYKTHKNSYIFTVVLALCMMLAACSDSLFDEAGGKLNSEDRIQLSGDITQLSVTRVNDSGFCDGDVMGVYVVDYDGGTPGTLKPDGNRGDNVRHTYEEASNHWNSAYDLFWKDKHTHIDVYGYYPFANPESIDDYQFEVQKDQSKASEDGEMGGYEASDFLWGKVGDVAPTTNVIRLPLSHRMSNARVTLIQGSGFAEGEWANTEKIVLAPNLVRKASINLANGEVKPAGSVESTATIPSRVGDEWRTIVVPQTLKPSTTLFSITIGGVPYKFAKNEALTYVAGKMMNFGIKVDKKAASGQYKLTLVSESITPWENDLVSHDATAKEYVIVNSTAGHLKEAITAANKDYTKVRNLKITGNINAKDFYFMRDSMSRLSALNLKEVRIKGWGMNEEYEENMDDQIPNSAFYFIQTVGGSNSLNRIVLPDTLKSIGSNAFYGCKYLSGSLIIPEGVTEIKRGAFKGCTGLNGILSLPSTLKKLGNRGKDDMSDEGTDYYGGVFQDCRNLTGNLNLPDNLELIRGYCFSGCNGFYGELRLPSKLKRLGNCAFSYCSGLTGSLSIPQGITALPSEAFHNCGFNGTLTLHDGITNIANDAFANCHFKGELHLPKRLKVISENAFCNNDFSGKLTLPSTLTHIASNAFANNWRLMGVLDIPDEVESIGESAFANCKMLEGLVLPESLETIRRGAFENCFGIGSIVCKGTMPAYIESGAFDGVAKDNFTLEVPESAISQYQAASGWCDFKRIAAHHELVCRPSVACALSTQHKQKLVINAEGEWEVASKPSWCEVSPASGNKKTEVTLTIKGMAMTSGNREGKVVFRLKNKDYTHECSVSQYGYKYGEDEWIPLQKATKGRNGGINIVLLGDGYNAKDIADGDYLKHIKQEVEHFFGIEPYKTYRNYFNVYTAVPLSTETGVGTVNTIRYNRFSTTFTGGVGLKADYDEIFSYALGAPTVNKDNLKETLIIIVPNSTDYGGICQMWPDGSAIAFCPLSTYGYPLDTRGVVQHEAGGHGFGKLGDEYIYHNAFIDACSCTCCGHVMEFNSAKSLGWYDNLSLTGKMHNVGWSHLIFDDRYSDIVDIYEGGYMHNRGVFRSEQNSCMNNDIPYYSTISRESIVKRIKRYAGETFSFEEFVKYDKRDAGDVTRGVNTDNKLNAHTYQHTPVIHKGSPLNMKKVRRHR
;
A
#
# COMPACT_ATOMS: atom_id res chain seq x y z
N MET A 1 -33.36 -65.09 -21.28
CA MET A 1 -33.49 -64.11 -22.37
C MET A 1 -33.32 -62.72 -21.78
N ASP A 2 -32.58 -61.88 -22.49
CA ASP A 2 -31.69 -60.83 -21.96
C ASP A 2 -32.29 -59.72 -21.10
N TYR A 3 -31.57 -59.44 -20.01
CA TYR A 3 -31.61 -58.19 -19.24
C TYR A 3 -30.86 -57.10 -20.02
N LYS A 4 -31.54 -56.33 -20.88
CA LYS A 4 -30.91 -55.16 -21.52
C LYS A 4 -31.89 -54.10 -22.07
N THR A 5 -32.85 -53.62 -21.26
CA THR A 5 -33.80 -52.59 -21.76
C THR A 5 -34.38 -51.63 -20.70
N HIS A 6 -33.60 -51.20 -19.70
CA HIS A 6 -34.02 -50.08 -18.81
C HIS A 6 -32.94 -49.03 -18.52
N LYS A 7 -31.85 -48.95 -19.31
CA LYS A 7 -30.81 -47.91 -19.15
C LYS A 7 -30.92 -46.71 -20.12
N ASN A 8 -31.70 -46.81 -21.20
CA ASN A 8 -31.68 -45.79 -22.25
C ASN A 8 -32.77 -44.70 -22.14
N SER A 9 -33.79 -44.87 -21.29
CA SER A 9 -34.84 -43.84 -21.16
C SER A 9 -34.43 -42.69 -20.23
N TYR A 10 -33.72 -42.97 -19.13
CA TYR A 10 -33.18 -41.93 -18.24
C TYR A 10 -32.05 -41.12 -18.88
N ILE A 11 -31.23 -41.74 -19.73
CA ILE A 11 -30.17 -41.03 -20.46
C ILE A 11 -30.79 -40.10 -21.52
N PHE A 12 -31.86 -40.52 -22.21
CA PHE A 12 -32.52 -39.65 -23.20
C PHE A 12 -33.24 -38.45 -22.58
N THR A 13 -33.89 -38.61 -21.41
CA THR A 13 -34.53 -37.47 -20.72
C THR A 13 -33.51 -36.50 -20.12
N VAL A 14 -32.39 -37.02 -19.60
CA VAL A 14 -31.28 -36.19 -19.10
C VAL A 14 -30.54 -35.50 -20.26
N VAL A 15 -30.36 -36.17 -21.41
CA VAL A 15 -29.73 -35.58 -22.60
C VAL A 15 -30.65 -34.56 -23.28
N LEU A 16 -31.98 -34.75 -23.31
CA LEU A 16 -32.90 -33.71 -23.81
C LEU A 16 -33.00 -32.50 -22.87
N ALA A 17 -32.92 -32.69 -21.55
CA ALA A 17 -32.83 -31.60 -20.59
C ALA A 17 -31.48 -30.86 -20.67
N LEU A 18 -30.38 -31.57 -20.92
CA LEU A 18 -29.07 -30.97 -21.20
C LEU A 18 -29.02 -30.26 -22.56
N CYS A 19 -29.63 -30.81 -23.61
CA CYS A 19 -29.66 -30.18 -24.94
C CYS A 19 -30.59 -28.96 -25.01
N MET A 20 -31.68 -28.91 -24.23
CA MET A 20 -32.48 -27.69 -24.11
C MET A 20 -31.82 -26.62 -23.23
N MET A 21 -30.94 -27.01 -22.29
CA MET A 21 -30.08 -26.05 -21.56
C MET A 21 -28.86 -25.59 -22.37
N LEU A 22 -28.44 -26.33 -23.40
CA LEU A 22 -27.31 -25.97 -24.29
C LEU A 22 -27.74 -25.17 -25.54
N ALA A 23 -29.03 -25.09 -25.85
CA ALA A 23 -29.55 -24.36 -27.02
C ALA A 23 -30.16 -22.98 -26.71
N ALA A 24 -30.23 -22.56 -25.43
CA ALA A 24 -30.63 -21.19 -25.06
C ALA A 24 -29.46 -20.20 -25.02
N CYS A 25 -28.27 -20.62 -25.44
CA CYS A 25 -27.04 -19.82 -25.43
C CYS A 25 -26.19 -20.07 -26.69
N SER A 26 -26.78 -19.97 -27.87
CA SER A 26 -25.99 -19.79 -29.09
C SER A 26 -26.81 -19.13 -30.20
N ASP A 27 -26.79 -17.80 -30.22
CA ASP A 27 -26.94 -17.03 -31.45
C ASP A 27 -26.13 -15.74 -31.31
N SER A 28 -24.83 -15.85 -31.64
CA SER A 28 -24.07 -14.89 -32.43
C SER A 28 -22.58 -15.25 -32.38
N LEU A 29 -22.21 -16.31 -33.09
CA LEU A 29 -20.83 -16.51 -33.56
C LEU A 29 -20.73 -15.82 -34.93
N PHE A 30 -20.38 -14.54 -34.90
CA PHE A 30 -19.59 -13.88 -35.94
C PHE A 30 -18.63 -12.94 -35.21
N ASP A 31 -17.34 -13.13 -35.47
CA ASP A 31 -16.23 -12.35 -34.92
C ASP A 31 -16.37 -10.86 -35.23
N GLU A 32 -16.34 -10.04 -34.17
CA GLU A 32 -15.55 -8.80 -34.11
C GLU A 32 -15.39 -8.40 -32.63
N ALA A 33 -14.14 -8.26 -32.17
CA ALA A 33 -13.65 -7.69 -30.91
C ALA A 33 -14.66 -7.47 -29.75
N GLY A 34 -14.65 -8.35 -28.73
CA GLY A 34 -15.30 -8.07 -27.44
C GLY A 34 -15.46 -9.30 -26.55
N GLY A 35 -14.67 -9.40 -25.48
CA GLY A 35 -14.81 -10.45 -24.47
C GLY A 35 -16.10 -10.31 -23.65
N LYS A 36 -16.75 -11.45 -23.34
CA LYS A 36 -17.91 -11.49 -22.42
C LYS A 36 -17.50 -11.01 -21.03
N LEU A 37 -18.20 -10.00 -20.54
CA LEU A 37 -18.06 -9.41 -19.21
C LEU A 37 -18.82 -10.27 -18.17
N ASN A 38 -18.14 -10.70 -17.11
CA ASN A 38 -18.79 -11.34 -15.96
C ASN A 38 -19.52 -10.28 -15.12
N SER A 39 -20.65 -10.64 -14.50
CA SER A 39 -21.43 -9.73 -13.64
C SER A 39 -20.66 -9.21 -12.42
N GLU A 40 -19.54 -9.87 -12.05
CA GLU A 40 -18.67 -9.48 -10.93
C GLU A 40 -17.67 -8.35 -11.27
N ASP A 41 -17.55 -7.95 -12.54
CA ASP A 41 -16.62 -6.89 -12.98
C ASP A 41 -17.29 -5.52 -13.19
N ARG A 42 -18.57 -5.41 -12.84
CA ARG A 42 -19.34 -4.18 -13.02
C ARG A 42 -19.04 -3.17 -11.91
N ILE A 43 -18.76 -1.93 -12.32
CA ILE A 43 -18.68 -0.76 -11.45
C ILE A 43 -20.08 -0.42 -10.98
N GLN A 44 -20.33 -0.49 -9.67
CA GLN A 44 -21.61 -0.12 -9.06
C GLN A 44 -21.47 1.21 -8.33
N LEU A 45 -22.36 2.15 -8.59
CA LEU A 45 -22.31 3.50 -8.02
C LEU A 45 -23.54 3.79 -7.16
N SER A 46 -23.36 4.66 -6.17
CA SER A 46 -24.46 5.25 -5.40
C SER A 46 -24.13 6.71 -5.10
N GLY A 47 -25.00 7.64 -5.45
CA GLY A 47 -24.87 9.06 -5.11
C GLY A 47 -25.46 9.39 -3.74
N ASP A 48 -24.73 10.13 -2.92
CA ASP A 48 -25.16 10.64 -1.60
C ASP A 48 -24.88 12.15 -1.53
N ILE A 49 -25.88 13.00 -1.20
CA ILE A 49 -25.61 14.42 -0.95
C ILE A 49 -25.07 14.66 0.46
N THR A 50 -23.98 15.42 0.52
CA THR A 50 -23.36 15.94 1.73
C THR A 50 -24.08 17.21 2.18
N GLN A 51 -25.13 17.03 2.98
CA GLN A 51 -25.91 18.14 3.56
C GLN A 51 -26.40 17.80 4.97
N LEU A 52 -26.82 18.82 5.73
CA LEU A 52 -27.50 18.64 7.00
C LEU A 52 -28.96 18.19 6.75
N SER A 53 -29.29 16.95 7.11
CA SER A 53 -30.66 16.44 7.07
C SER A 53 -31.49 17.01 8.24
N VAL A 54 -32.07 18.19 8.07
CA VAL A 54 -32.84 18.91 9.10
C VAL A 54 -34.31 18.49 9.13
N THR A 55 -34.95 18.27 7.97
CA THR A 55 -36.40 17.97 7.88
C THR A 55 -36.76 16.59 7.32
N ARG A 56 -35.83 15.84 6.69
CA ARG A 56 -36.09 14.52 6.06
C ARG A 56 -35.04 13.45 6.34
N VAL A 57 -35.46 12.17 6.37
CA VAL A 57 -34.75 11.00 6.91
C VAL A 57 -33.48 10.58 6.20
N ASN A 58 -33.41 10.92 4.94
CA ASN A 58 -32.24 10.96 4.10
C ASN A 58 -32.85 11.33 2.78
N ASP A 59 -32.43 12.43 2.22
CA ASP A 59 -32.42 12.47 0.79
C ASP A 59 -30.93 12.30 0.50
N SER A 60 -30.60 11.29 -0.30
CA SER A 60 -29.54 11.50 -1.27
C SER A 60 -29.79 12.79 -2.07
N GLY A 61 -30.94 13.46 -1.92
CA GLY A 61 -31.45 14.66 -2.59
C GLY A 61 -32.43 14.29 -3.66
N PHE A 62 -32.37 13.02 -4.07
CA PHE A 62 -32.85 12.58 -5.35
C PHE A 62 -34.23 11.93 -5.24
N CYS A 63 -35.07 12.28 -6.20
CA CYS A 63 -36.41 11.77 -6.43
C CYS A 63 -36.38 10.74 -7.56
N ASP A 64 -37.41 9.90 -7.63
CA ASP A 64 -37.53 8.93 -8.73
C ASP A 64 -37.43 9.65 -10.08
N GLY A 65 -36.52 9.18 -10.94
CA GLY A 65 -36.25 9.79 -12.24
C GLY A 65 -35.18 10.88 -12.25
N ASP A 66 -34.63 11.31 -11.11
CA ASP A 66 -33.50 12.24 -11.09
C ASP A 66 -32.28 11.67 -11.81
N VAL A 67 -31.55 12.56 -12.48
CA VAL A 67 -30.46 12.14 -13.37
C VAL A 67 -29.17 12.88 -13.04
N MET A 68 -28.11 12.13 -12.74
CA MET A 68 -26.75 12.66 -12.61
C MET A 68 -25.87 12.27 -13.80
N GLY A 69 -24.89 13.11 -14.10
CA GLY A 69 -23.81 12.79 -15.03
C GLY A 69 -22.61 12.25 -14.29
N VAL A 70 -22.06 11.13 -14.75
CA VAL A 70 -20.89 10.48 -14.14
C VAL A 70 -19.75 10.35 -15.13
N TYR A 71 -18.56 10.72 -14.71
CA TYR A 71 -17.33 10.39 -15.42
C TYR A 71 -16.51 9.38 -14.62
N VAL A 72 -15.98 8.38 -15.31
CA VAL A 72 -15.06 7.40 -14.72
C VAL A 72 -13.72 7.49 -15.44
N VAL A 73 -12.67 7.78 -14.69
CA VAL A 73 -11.35 8.08 -15.23
C VAL A 73 -10.36 7.04 -14.71
N ASP A 74 -9.73 6.30 -15.60
CA ASP A 74 -8.73 5.29 -15.24
C ASP A 74 -7.47 5.94 -14.69
N TYR A 75 -6.84 5.26 -13.74
CA TYR A 75 -5.46 5.51 -13.37
C TYR A 75 -4.55 4.95 -14.45
N ASP A 76 -3.46 5.66 -14.73
CA ASP A 76 -2.38 5.14 -15.56
C ASP A 76 -1.19 4.80 -14.67
N GLY A 77 -0.97 3.50 -14.44
CA GLY A 77 0.15 3.00 -13.63
C GLY A 77 0.21 3.56 -12.20
N GLY A 78 -0.93 3.87 -11.59
CA GLY A 78 -1.03 4.46 -10.24
C GLY A 78 -1.13 6.00 -10.19
N THR A 79 -1.05 6.68 -11.34
CA THR A 79 -1.34 8.12 -11.44
C THR A 79 -2.83 8.32 -11.75
N PRO A 80 -3.56 9.19 -11.03
CA PRO A 80 -4.95 9.51 -11.37
C PRO A 80 -5.02 10.07 -12.79
N GLY A 81 -5.87 9.49 -13.64
CA GLY A 81 -6.10 10.06 -14.97
C GLY A 81 -6.76 11.44 -14.88
N THR A 82 -6.52 12.27 -15.88
CA THR A 82 -7.18 13.57 -16.00
C THR A 82 -8.57 13.39 -16.58
N LEU A 83 -9.58 13.99 -15.93
CA LEU A 83 -10.93 14.05 -16.48
C LEU A 83 -10.91 14.76 -17.84
N LYS A 84 -11.48 14.14 -18.86
CA LYS A 84 -11.64 14.70 -20.22
C LYS A 84 -13.12 14.86 -20.60
N PRO A 85 -13.46 15.69 -21.59
CA PRO A 85 -14.83 15.73 -22.13
C PRO A 85 -15.28 14.37 -22.68
N ASP A 86 -14.36 13.67 -23.34
CA ASP A 86 -14.55 12.36 -23.97
C ASP A 86 -13.26 11.50 -23.90
N GLY A 87 -13.40 10.19 -24.03
CA GLY A 87 -12.29 9.22 -24.00
C GLY A 87 -11.88 8.77 -22.59
N ASN A 88 -12.71 9.01 -21.58
CA ASN A 88 -12.58 8.38 -20.26
C ASN A 88 -13.19 6.96 -20.30
N ARG A 89 -13.13 6.21 -19.19
CA ARG A 89 -13.82 4.91 -19.07
C ARG A 89 -15.34 5.08 -19.11
N GLY A 90 -15.83 6.15 -18.52
CA GLY A 90 -17.22 6.58 -18.65
C GLY A 90 -17.26 8.06 -18.97
N ASP A 91 -17.87 8.41 -20.09
CA ASP A 91 -18.00 9.79 -20.57
C ASP A 91 -19.40 10.31 -20.29
N ASN A 92 -19.54 11.18 -19.29
CA ASN A 92 -20.79 11.80 -18.88
C ASN A 92 -21.97 10.80 -18.83
N VAL A 93 -21.74 9.64 -18.21
CA VAL A 93 -22.68 8.53 -18.20
C VAL A 93 -23.90 8.90 -17.38
N ARG A 94 -25.05 8.85 -18.05
CA ARG A 94 -26.35 9.14 -17.46
C ARG A 94 -26.69 8.07 -16.43
N HIS A 95 -26.89 8.47 -15.17
CA HIS A 95 -27.39 7.61 -14.10
C HIS A 95 -28.73 8.14 -13.63
N THR A 96 -29.76 7.30 -13.68
CA THR A 96 -31.13 7.63 -13.25
C THR A 96 -31.41 7.01 -11.89
N TYR A 97 -31.88 7.80 -10.94
CA TYR A 97 -32.26 7.33 -9.61
C TYR A 97 -33.61 6.63 -9.65
N GLU A 98 -33.68 5.41 -9.12
CA GLU A 98 -34.91 4.64 -8.94
C GLU A 98 -35.22 4.54 -7.44
N GLU A 99 -36.33 5.15 -7.03
CA GLU A 99 -36.63 5.30 -5.62
C GLU A 99 -37.03 3.96 -4.96
N ALA A 100 -37.78 3.12 -5.67
CA ALA A 100 -38.31 1.87 -5.15
C ALA A 100 -37.21 0.89 -4.72
N SER A 101 -36.06 0.92 -5.40
CA SER A 101 -34.88 0.09 -5.16
C SER A 101 -33.75 0.83 -4.43
N ASN A 102 -33.88 2.15 -4.22
CA ASN A 102 -32.84 3.04 -3.67
C ASN A 102 -31.51 2.83 -4.41
N HIS A 103 -31.57 2.80 -5.74
CA HIS A 103 -30.48 2.42 -6.62
C HIS A 103 -30.32 3.41 -7.78
N TRP A 104 -29.09 3.58 -8.24
CA TRP A 104 -28.78 4.40 -9.41
C TRP A 104 -28.58 3.48 -10.62
N ASN A 105 -29.49 3.58 -11.59
CA ASN A 105 -29.44 2.81 -12.82
C ASN A 105 -28.61 3.57 -13.87
N SER A 106 -27.46 3.00 -14.24
CA SER A 106 -26.64 3.53 -15.34
C SER A 106 -27.31 3.27 -16.69
N ALA A 107 -27.19 4.21 -17.63
CA ALA A 107 -27.68 4.04 -19.00
C ALA A 107 -27.00 2.89 -19.75
N TYR A 108 -25.77 2.54 -19.37
CA TYR A 108 -25.07 1.33 -19.81
C TYR A 108 -24.12 0.84 -18.70
N ASP A 109 -23.86 -0.46 -18.67
CA ASP A 109 -22.97 -1.03 -17.66
C ASP A 109 -21.53 -0.52 -17.84
N LEU A 110 -20.94 -0.03 -16.76
CA LEU A 110 -19.53 0.32 -16.68
C LEU A 110 -18.78 -0.83 -16.03
N PHE A 111 -17.64 -1.21 -16.58
CA PHE A 111 -16.83 -2.32 -16.08
C PHE A 111 -15.43 -1.85 -15.75
N TRP A 112 -14.83 -2.48 -14.75
CA TRP A 112 -13.42 -2.31 -14.45
C TRP A 112 -12.58 -2.65 -15.69
N LYS A 113 -11.50 -1.89 -15.91
CA LYS A 113 -10.56 -2.15 -17.02
C LYS A 113 -9.95 -3.55 -16.93
N ASP A 114 -9.57 -3.88 -15.70
CA ASP A 114 -8.91 -5.09 -15.24
C ASP A 114 -8.96 -5.09 -13.69
N LYS A 115 -8.34 -6.07 -13.05
CA LYS A 115 -8.33 -6.22 -11.58
C LYS A 115 -7.30 -5.32 -10.86
N HIS A 116 -6.62 -4.42 -11.56
CA HIS A 116 -5.51 -3.62 -11.01
C HIS A 116 -5.63 -2.11 -11.27
N THR A 117 -6.37 -1.68 -12.28
CA THR A 117 -6.54 -0.28 -12.66
C THR A 117 -7.51 0.42 -11.72
N HIS A 118 -6.99 1.32 -10.90
CA HIS A 118 -7.79 2.20 -10.06
C HIS A 118 -8.56 3.21 -10.91
N ILE A 119 -9.62 3.79 -10.36
CA ILE A 119 -10.40 4.84 -11.03
C ILE A 119 -10.63 6.05 -10.13
N ASP A 120 -10.73 7.23 -10.75
CA ASP A 120 -11.43 8.38 -10.18
C ASP A 120 -12.87 8.38 -10.73
N VAL A 121 -13.85 8.58 -9.85
CA VAL A 121 -15.26 8.74 -10.23
C VAL A 121 -15.68 10.17 -9.92
N TYR A 122 -16.11 10.91 -10.94
CA TYR A 122 -16.66 12.27 -10.83
C TYR A 122 -18.15 12.20 -11.11
N GLY A 123 -18.94 13.01 -10.43
CA GLY A 123 -20.33 13.19 -10.87
C GLY A 123 -20.93 14.50 -10.43
N TYR A 124 -21.99 14.88 -11.15
CA TYR A 124 -22.68 16.14 -10.97
C TYR A 124 -24.17 16.02 -11.29
N TYR A 125 -24.96 16.96 -10.76
CA TYR A 125 -26.39 17.05 -10.96
C TYR A 125 -26.81 18.53 -11.05
N PRO A 126 -27.82 18.87 -11.87
CA PRO A 126 -28.59 17.98 -12.75
C PRO A 126 -27.82 17.57 -14.01
N PHE A 127 -28.16 16.42 -14.59
CA PHE A 127 -27.55 15.92 -15.83
C PHE A 127 -27.76 16.89 -17.00
N ALA A 128 -26.68 17.18 -17.72
CA ALA A 128 -26.69 17.97 -18.94
C ALA A 128 -25.68 17.43 -19.96
N ASN A 129 -25.58 18.07 -21.12
CA ASN A 129 -24.55 17.78 -22.13
C ASN A 129 -23.56 18.96 -22.18
N PRO A 130 -22.56 19.02 -21.28
CA PRO A 130 -21.59 20.10 -21.22
C PRO A 130 -20.74 20.17 -22.49
N GLU A 131 -20.59 21.37 -23.07
CA GLU A 131 -19.64 21.60 -24.18
C GLU A 131 -18.18 21.63 -23.69
N SER A 132 -17.97 21.95 -22.41
CA SER A 132 -16.67 21.99 -21.74
C SER A 132 -16.79 21.48 -20.31
N ILE A 133 -15.82 20.67 -19.88
CA ILE A 133 -15.72 20.22 -18.49
C ILE A 133 -15.02 21.25 -17.59
N ASP A 134 -14.18 22.13 -18.16
CA ASP A 134 -13.48 23.16 -17.39
C ASP A 134 -14.29 24.45 -17.24
N ASP A 135 -15.30 24.61 -18.09
CA ASP A 135 -16.14 25.81 -18.19
C ASP A 135 -17.62 25.45 -18.49
N TYR A 136 -18.19 24.55 -17.70
CA TYR A 136 -19.59 24.18 -17.81
C TYR A 136 -20.49 25.39 -17.48
N GLN A 137 -21.26 25.83 -18.47
CA GLN A 137 -22.18 26.95 -18.33
C GLN A 137 -23.47 26.49 -17.64
N PHE A 138 -23.77 27.09 -16.49
CA PHE A 138 -24.98 26.83 -15.73
C PHE A 138 -25.71 28.14 -15.42
N GLU A 139 -27.05 28.16 -15.50
CA GLU A 139 -27.86 29.34 -15.20
C GLU A 139 -28.88 29.05 -14.10
N VAL A 140 -28.73 29.77 -13.00
CA VAL A 140 -29.70 29.82 -11.91
C VAL A 140 -30.99 30.48 -12.42
N GLN A 141 -32.14 29.87 -12.17
CA GLN A 141 -33.43 30.35 -12.67
C GLN A 141 -33.81 31.71 -12.07
N LYS A 142 -34.48 32.53 -12.90
CA LYS A 142 -35.07 33.79 -12.46
C LYS A 142 -36.21 33.57 -11.47
N ASP A 143 -37.12 32.65 -11.80
CA ASP A 143 -38.27 32.33 -10.98
C ASP A 143 -38.06 31.00 -10.27
N GLN A 144 -37.58 31.08 -9.04
CA GLN A 144 -37.38 29.92 -8.18
C GLN A 144 -38.62 29.61 -7.33
N SER A 145 -39.70 30.39 -7.44
CA SER A 145 -40.97 30.10 -6.77
C SER A 145 -41.83 29.11 -7.56
N LYS A 146 -41.51 28.89 -8.84
CA LYS A 146 -42.21 27.93 -9.70
C LYS A 146 -42.12 26.52 -9.12
N ALA A 147 -43.28 25.94 -8.84
CA ALA A 147 -43.38 24.56 -8.39
C ALA A 147 -43.06 23.57 -9.52
N SER A 148 -42.56 22.45 -9.07
CA SER A 148 -42.52 21.12 -9.67
C SER A 148 -43.87 20.67 -10.27
N GLU A 149 -43.97 20.48 -11.59
CA GLU A 149 -45.18 20.00 -12.29
C GLU A 149 -44.82 19.01 -13.42
N ASP A 150 -45.67 18.01 -13.67
CA ASP A 150 -45.57 17.06 -14.81
C ASP A 150 -44.20 16.35 -15.00
N GLY A 151 -43.44 16.13 -13.91
CA GLY A 151 -42.11 15.50 -13.96
C GLY A 151 -40.96 16.45 -14.34
N GLU A 152 -41.24 17.75 -14.49
CA GLU A 152 -40.23 18.80 -14.71
C GLU A 152 -39.79 19.42 -13.37
N MET A 153 -38.48 19.64 -13.21
CA MET A 153 -37.88 20.24 -12.01
C MET A 153 -38.47 21.63 -11.71
N GLY A 154 -38.72 21.91 -10.43
CA GLY A 154 -39.13 23.23 -9.96
C GLY A 154 -38.03 24.28 -10.19
N GLY A 155 -38.38 25.56 -10.25
CA GLY A 155 -37.41 26.62 -10.57
C GLY A 155 -36.27 26.72 -9.55
N TYR A 156 -36.53 26.39 -8.29
CA TYR A 156 -35.52 26.35 -7.22
C TYR A 156 -34.55 25.17 -7.37
N GLU A 157 -35.08 23.98 -7.64
CA GLU A 157 -34.32 22.75 -7.83
C GLU A 157 -33.46 22.81 -9.11
N ALA A 158 -34.03 23.28 -10.21
CA ALA A 158 -33.31 23.54 -11.46
C ALA A 158 -32.21 24.61 -11.34
N SER A 159 -32.16 25.33 -10.21
CA SER A 159 -31.12 26.32 -9.92
C SER A 159 -29.97 25.77 -9.09
N ASP A 160 -30.09 24.58 -8.51
CA ASP A 160 -29.04 23.98 -7.69
C ASP A 160 -28.07 23.17 -8.54
N PHE A 161 -26.82 23.12 -8.11
CA PHE A 161 -25.77 22.36 -8.78
C PHE A 161 -24.95 21.59 -7.74
N LEU A 162 -24.98 20.27 -7.88
CA LEU A 162 -24.26 19.34 -7.02
C LEU A 162 -23.05 18.78 -7.76
N TRP A 163 -21.95 18.58 -7.04
CA TRP A 163 -20.74 17.97 -7.59
C TRP A 163 -20.02 17.12 -6.55
N GLY A 164 -19.44 16.01 -6.97
CA GLY A 164 -18.68 15.09 -6.12
C GLY A 164 -17.58 14.35 -6.87
N LYS A 165 -16.59 13.87 -6.11
CA LYS A 165 -15.50 13.03 -6.60
C LYS A 165 -15.12 11.97 -5.56
N VAL A 166 -14.89 10.74 -5.99
CA VAL A 166 -14.16 9.72 -5.24
C VAL A 166 -12.90 9.38 -6.01
N GLY A 167 -11.75 9.49 -5.36
CA GLY A 167 -10.47 9.19 -6.00
C GLY A 167 -9.87 7.87 -5.55
N ASP A 168 -9.00 7.33 -6.39
CA ASP A 168 -8.12 6.18 -6.11
C ASP A 168 -8.88 4.90 -5.73
N VAL A 169 -9.97 4.63 -6.44
CA VAL A 169 -10.81 3.46 -6.15
C VAL A 169 -10.23 2.23 -6.81
N ALA A 170 -9.73 1.30 -6.00
CA ALA A 170 -9.29 -0.01 -6.46
C ALA A 170 -10.46 -0.85 -7.02
N PRO A 171 -10.21 -1.73 -8.01
CA PRO A 171 -11.21 -2.67 -8.50
C PRO A 171 -11.91 -3.45 -7.39
N THR A 172 -13.22 -3.31 -7.31
CA THR A 172 -14.03 -3.88 -6.23
C THR A 172 -15.40 -4.31 -6.73
N THR A 173 -15.96 -5.34 -6.08
CA THR A 173 -17.37 -5.76 -6.23
C THR A 173 -18.31 -4.95 -5.34
N ASN A 174 -17.78 -4.12 -4.44
CA ASN A 174 -18.55 -3.26 -3.54
C ASN A 174 -19.07 -2.01 -4.27
N VAL A 175 -20.19 -1.47 -3.79
CA VAL A 175 -20.76 -0.21 -4.30
C VAL A 175 -19.86 0.97 -3.94
N ILE A 176 -19.50 1.78 -4.94
CA ILE A 176 -18.74 3.02 -4.77
C ILE A 176 -19.74 4.15 -4.47
N ARG A 177 -19.61 4.76 -3.29
CA ARG A 177 -20.47 5.90 -2.89
C ARG A 177 -19.84 7.23 -3.29
N LEU A 178 -20.50 7.98 -4.17
CA LEU A 178 -20.09 9.29 -4.66
C LEU A 178 -20.70 10.41 -3.79
N PRO A 179 -19.89 11.14 -2.99
CA PRO A 179 -20.38 12.23 -2.15
C PRO A 179 -20.58 13.51 -2.96
N LEU A 180 -21.82 13.86 -3.26
CA LEU A 180 -22.20 15.08 -3.98
C LEU A 180 -22.38 16.24 -3.00
N SER A 181 -21.91 17.43 -3.33
CA SER A 181 -22.01 18.64 -2.48
C SER A 181 -22.54 19.82 -3.28
N HIS A 182 -23.36 20.66 -2.64
CA HIS A 182 -23.83 21.92 -3.23
C HIS A 182 -22.65 22.82 -3.59
N ARG A 183 -22.66 23.32 -4.83
CA ARG A 183 -21.63 24.25 -5.32
C ARG A 183 -22.13 25.68 -5.48
N MET A 184 -23.45 25.86 -5.58
CA MET A 184 -24.08 27.17 -5.47
C MET A 184 -24.06 27.68 -4.02
N SER A 185 -24.49 28.92 -3.80
CA SER A 185 -24.77 29.47 -2.48
C SER A 185 -26.28 29.58 -2.27
N ASN A 186 -26.72 29.67 -1.03
CA ASN A 186 -28.13 29.85 -0.70
C ASN A 186 -28.34 31.11 0.13
N ALA A 187 -29.38 31.88 -0.19
CA ALA A 187 -29.83 33.03 0.59
C ALA A 187 -31.19 32.70 1.23
N ARG A 188 -31.23 32.57 2.55
CA ARG A 188 -32.44 32.31 3.33
C ARG A 188 -32.87 33.57 4.07
N VAL A 189 -34.05 34.08 3.76
CA VAL A 189 -34.66 35.24 4.43
C VAL A 189 -35.89 34.81 5.18
N THR A 190 -35.88 35.00 6.50
CA THR A 190 -37.03 34.73 7.37
C THR A 190 -37.60 36.05 7.88
N LEU A 191 -38.88 36.32 7.59
CA LEU A 191 -39.57 37.48 8.14
C LEU A 191 -40.19 37.11 9.49
N ILE A 192 -39.82 37.85 10.53
CA ILE A 192 -40.23 37.56 11.91
C ILE A 192 -41.25 38.62 12.33
N GLN A 193 -42.42 38.18 12.81
CA GLN A 193 -43.44 39.07 13.35
C GLN A 193 -42.87 39.86 14.54
N GLY A 194 -42.86 41.19 14.41
CA GLY A 194 -42.53 42.11 15.49
C GLY A 194 -43.78 42.66 16.20
N SER A 195 -43.60 43.80 16.86
CA SER A 195 -44.66 44.48 17.59
C SER A 195 -45.66 45.19 16.66
N GLY A 196 -46.89 45.41 17.14
CA GLY A 196 -47.89 46.28 16.49
C GLY A 196 -48.91 45.58 15.58
N PHE A 197 -48.87 44.25 15.43
CA PHE A 197 -49.88 43.47 14.71
C PHE A 197 -50.99 42.99 15.65
N ALA A 198 -52.24 43.04 15.19
CA ALA A 198 -53.35 42.37 15.87
C ALA A 198 -53.25 40.84 15.71
N GLU A 199 -53.97 40.11 16.56
CA GLU A 199 -54.01 38.64 16.50
C GLU A 199 -54.51 38.17 15.11
N GLY A 200 -53.77 37.26 14.48
CA GLY A 200 -54.06 36.76 13.13
C GLY A 200 -53.77 37.74 11.97
N GLU A 201 -53.42 39.00 12.25
CA GLU A 201 -53.16 40.01 11.20
C GLU A 201 -51.90 39.68 10.39
N TRP A 202 -50.83 39.24 11.06
CA TRP A 202 -49.56 38.90 10.41
C TRP A 202 -49.71 37.78 9.37
N ALA A 203 -50.50 36.75 9.68
CA ALA A 203 -50.73 35.63 8.78
C ALA A 203 -51.41 36.07 7.47
N ASN A 204 -52.30 37.06 7.54
CA ASN A 204 -53.06 37.56 6.40
C ASN A 204 -52.41 38.75 5.68
N THR A 205 -51.28 39.27 6.19
CA THR A 205 -50.56 40.38 5.56
C THR A 205 -49.77 39.88 4.34
N GLU A 206 -49.98 40.50 3.18
CA GLU A 206 -49.19 40.18 1.98
C GLU A 206 -47.70 40.43 2.21
N LYS A 207 -46.87 39.45 1.85
CA LYS A 207 -45.42 39.48 2.02
C LYS A 207 -44.76 38.96 0.75
N ILE A 208 -43.89 39.77 0.16
CA ILE A 208 -43.11 39.42 -1.03
C ILE A 208 -41.65 39.78 -0.75
N VAL A 209 -40.72 38.87 -1.06
CA VAL A 209 -39.28 39.10 -1.02
C VAL A 209 -38.72 38.81 -2.41
N LEU A 210 -37.91 39.71 -2.96
CA LEU A 210 -37.18 39.54 -4.21
C LEU A 210 -35.68 39.77 -3.97
N ALA A 211 -34.82 39.08 -4.71
CA ALA A 211 -33.36 39.20 -4.60
C ALA A 211 -32.75 39.89 -5.84
N PRO A 212 -32.58 41.23 -5.84
CA PRO A 212 -31.93 41.96 -6.93
C PRO A 212 -30.40 41.91 -6.85
N ASN A 213 -29.74 42.45 -7.88
CA ASN A 213 -28.29 42.61 -7.95
C ASN A 213 -27.48 41.29 -7.98
N LEU A 214 -28.06 40.22 -8.52
CA LEU A 214 -27.42 38.93 -8.65
C LEU A 214 -26.95 38.67 -10.09
N VAL A 215 -25.76 38.12 -10.25
CA VAL A 215 -25.37 37.35 -11.44
C VAL A 215 -26.05 35.98 -11.36
N ARG A 216 -26.70 35.53 -12.44
CA ARG A 216 -27.39 34.23 -12.53
C ARG A 216 -26.64 33.15 -13.31
N LYS A 217 -25.69 33.55 -14.17
CA LYS A 217 -24.88 32.60 -14.94
C LYS A 217 -23.60 32.25 -14.18
N ALA A 218 -23.20 31.00 -14.29
CA ALA A 218 -22.05 30.42 -13.63
C ALA A 218 -21.19 29.64 -14.64
N SER A 219 -19.88 29.74 -14.44
CA SER A 219 -18.85 28.89 -15.04
C SER A 219 -18.42 27.88 -14.00
N ILE A 220 -18.51 26.59 -14.31
CA ILE A 220 -18.23 25.49 -13.39
C ILE A 220 -17.13 24.59 -13.95
N ASN A 221 -16.10 24.31 -13.15
CA ASN A 221 -15.09 23.31 -13.49
C ASN A 221 -15.49 21.95 -12.92
N LEU A 222 -15.85 20.99 -13.76
CA LEU A 222 -16.26 19.63 -13.38
C LEU A 222 -15.11 18.74 -12.90
N ALA A 223 -13.84 19.14 -13.05
CA ALA A 223 -12.71 18.38 -12.50
C ALA A 223 -12.47 18.67 -11.01
N ASN A 224 -12.89 19.83 -10.50
CA ASN A 224 -12.70 20.22 -9.09
C ASN A 224 -13.94 20.79 -8.38
N GLY A 225 -15.03 21.05 -9.12
CA GLY A 225 -16.28 21.62 -8.63
C GLY A 225 -16.23 23.12 -8.30
N GLU A 226 -15.23 23.86 -8.78
CA GLU A 226 -15.13 25.32 -8.59
C GLU A 226 -16.21 26.04 -9.41
N VAL A 227 -16.88 27.03 -8.80
CA VAL A 227 -17.95 27.84 -9.42
C VAL A 227 -17.55 29.30 -9.43
N LYS A 228 -17.69 29.96 -10.58
CA LYS A 228 -17.43 31.39 -10.77
C LYS A 228 -18.63 32.09 -11.43
N PRO A 229 -18.96 33.33 -11.03
CA PRO A 229 -19.92 34.14 -11.78
C PRO A 229 -19.49 34.32 -13.23
N ALA A 230 -20.39 34.03 -14.17
CA ALA A 230 -20.22 34.30 -15.58
C ALA A 230 -21.15 35.47 -15.97
N GLY A 231 -20.62 36.52 -16.59
CA GLY A 231 -21.42 37.66 -17.05
C GLY A 231 -21.69 38.76 -16.00
N SER A 232 -22.65 39.63 -16.30
CA SER A 232 -22.97 40.85 -15.54
C SER A 232 -24.16 40.65 -14.60
N VAL A 233 -24.33 41.56 -13.64
CA VAL A 233 -25.53 41.64 -12.79
C VAL A 233 -26.79 41.78 -13.65
N GLU A 234 -27.79 40.98 -13.33
CA GLU A 234 -29.06 40.94 -14.06
C GLU A 234 -29.93 42.17 -13.78
N SER A 235 -30.64 42.65 -14.81
CA SER A 235 -31.54 43.81 -14.70
C SER A 235 -32.85 43.51 -13.94
N THR A 236 -33.15 42.22 -13.74
CA THR A 236 -34.38 41.75 -13.06
C THR A 236 -34.01 40.96 -11.80
N ALA A 237 -34.79 41.15 -10.73
CA ALA A 237 -34.59 40.41 -9.49
C ALA A 237 -34.97 38.93 -9.64
N THR A 238 -34.29 38.06 -8.89
CA THR A 238 -34.67 36.66 -8.71
C THR A 238 -35.86 36.58 -7.75
N ILE A 239 -36.82 35.72 -8.08
CA ILE A 239 -38.02 35.44 -7.26
C ILE A 239 -37.70 34.19 -6.43
N PRO A 240 -37.53 34.30 -5.10
CA PRO A 240 -37.19 33.17 -4.24
C PRO A 240 -38.34 32.17 -4.07
N SER A 241 -37.99 30.91 -3.82
CA SER A 241 -38.94 29.93 -3.30
C SER A 241 -39.45 30.35 -1.93
N ARG A 242 -40.72 30.07 -1.62
CA ARG A 242 -41.37 30.52 -0.38
C ARG A 242 -42.09 29.38 0.32
N VAL A 243 -41.79 29.20 1.61
CA VAL A 243 -42.56 28.34 2.52
C VAL A 243 -42.91 29.15 3.77
N GLY A 244 -44.19 29.49 3.93
CA GLY A 244 -44.65 30.35 5.04
C GLY A 244 -44.03 31.75 4.99
N ASP A 245 -43.28 32.10 6.04
CA ASP A 245 -42.54 33.37 6.18
C ASP A 245 -41.03 33.21 5.95
N GLU A 246 -40.63 32.12 5.28
CA GLU A 246 -39.26 31.86 4.83
C GLU A 246 -39.16 31.90 3.30
N TRP A 247 -38.18 32.63 2.80
CA TRP A 247 -37.80 32.71 1.39
C TRP A 247 -36.40 32.15 1.20
N ARG A 248 -36.23 31.23 0.25
CA ARG A 248 -34.92 30.68 -0.13
C ARG A 248 -34.63 30.98 -1.58
N THR A 249 -33.41 31.42 -1.85
CA THR A 249 -32.92 31.62 -3.21
C THR A 249 -31.56 30.99 -3.39
N ILE A 250 -31.39 30.18 -4.43
CA ILE A 250 -30.10 29.71 -4.90
C ILE A 250 -29.40 30.85 -5.65
N VAL A 251 -28.13 31.07 -5.35
CA VAL A 251 -27.33 32.20 -5.81
C VAL A 251 -25.99 31.69 -6.31
N VAL A 252 -25.54 32.18 -7.47
CA VAL A 252 -24.16 31.96 -7.91
C VAL A 252 -23.21 32.62 -6.90
N PRO A 253 -22.21 31.91 -6.34
CA PRO A 253 -21.28 32.47 -5.35
C PRO A 253 -20.65 33.78 -5.84
N GLN A 254 -20.93 34.89 -5.17
CA GLN A 254 -20.55 36.24 -5.61
C GLN A 254 -20.44 37.21 -4.43
N THR A 255 -19.73 38.32 -4.62
CA THR A 255 -19.58 39.37 -3.60
C THR A 255 -20.30 40.65 -4.01
N LEU A 256 -21.22 41.10 -3.16
CA LEU A 256 -21.95 42.36 -3.31
C LEU A 256 -21.24 43.49 -2.55
N LYS A 257 -21.20 44.69 -3.16
CA LYS A 257 -20.58 45.88 -2.57
C LYS A 257 -21.40 46.41 -1.39
N PRO A 258 -20.79 47.13 -0.44
CA PRO A 258 -21.51 47.86 0.61
C PRO A 258 -22.63 48.73 0.04
N SER A 259 -23.72 48.84 0.78
CA SER A 259 -24.94 49.59 0.45
C SER A 259 -25.70 49.10 -0.80
N THR A 260 -25.32 47.96 -1.38
CA THR A 260 -26.10 47.31 -2.45
C THR A 260 -27.37 46.70 -1.87
N THR A 261 -28.51 46.87 -2.55
CA THR A 261 -29.77 46.25 -2.11
C THR A 261 -29.68 44.74 -2.26
N LEU A 262 -29.79 44.03 -1.14
CA LEU A 262 -29.78 42.56 -1.06
C LEU A 262 -31.16 41.99 -1.34
N PHE A 263 -32.20 42.59 -0.73
CA PHE A 263 -33.58 42.15 -0.86
C PHE A 263 -34.52 43.34 -1.07
N SER A 264 -35.48 43.18 -1.97
CA SER A 264 -36.65 44.06 -2.09
C SER A 264 -37.82 43.37 -1.39
N ILE A 265 -38.28 43.93 -0.28
CA ILE A 265 -39.28 43.33 0.60
C ILE A 265 -40.55 44.17 0.57
N THR A 266 -41.66 43.61 0.13
CA THR A 266 -42.98 44.27 0.13
C THR A 266 -43.83 43.67 1.25
N ILE A 267 -44.32 44.53 2.15
CA ILE A 267 -45.22 44.15 3.25
C ILE A 267 -46.51 44.96 3.12
N GLY A 268 -47.66 44.28 2.99
CA GLY A 268 -48.98 44.91 2.84
C GLY A 268 -49.03 45.94 1.70
N GLY A 269 -48.40 45.62 0.55
CA GLY A 269 -48.31 46.51 -0.61
C GLY A 269 -47.23 47.61 -0.55
N VAL A 270 -46.48 47.77 0.55
CA VAL A 270 -45.45 48.81 0.70
C VAL A 270 -44.04 48.22 0.50
N PRO A 271 -43.24 48.71 -0.47
CA PRO A 271 -41.90 48.18 -0.76
C PRO A 271 -40.81 48.78 0.12
N TYR A 272 -39.86 47.95 0.54
CA TYR A 272 -38.66 48.30 1.32
C TYR A 272 -37.41 47.73 0.65
N LYS A 273 -36.31 48.48 0.69
CA LYS A 273 -35.00 48.01 0.27
C LYS A 273 -34.19 47.62 1.49
N PHE A 274 -33.70 46.38 1.52
CA PHE A 274 -32.80 45.90 2.54
C PHE A 274 -31.37 45.88 1.99
N ALA A 275 -30.46 46.62 2.61
CA ALA A 275 -29.05 46.72 2.23
C ALA A 275 -28.17 46.70 3.49
N LYS A 276 -26.93 46.21 3.36
CA LYS A 276 -25.92 46.22 4.43
C LYS A 276 -24.88 47.31 4.18
N ASN A 277 -24.30 47.87 5.24
CA ASN A 277 -23.22 48.87 5.14
C ASN A 277 -21.83 48.26 4.88
N GLU A 278 -21.76 46.94 4.79
CA GLU A 278 -20.55 46.17 4.51
C GLU A 278 -20.77 45.26 3.30
N ALA A 279 -19.68 44.76 2.71
CA ALA A 279 -19.75 43.82 1.59
C ALA A 279 -20.32 42.47 2.07
N LEU A 280 -21.09 41.79 1.23
CA LEU A 280 -21.64 40.46 1.50
C LEU A 280 -21.13 39.49 0.44
N THR A 281 -20.51 38.38 0.87
CA THR A 281 -20.12 37.28 -0.02
C THR A 281 -21.08 36.11 0.15
N TYR A 282 -21.75 35.72 -0.93
CA TYR A 282 -22.46 34.44 -1.03
C TYR A 282 -21.44 33.32 -1.21
N VAL A 283 -21.30 32.46 -0.19
CA VAL A 283 -20.26 31.43 -0.13
C VAL A 283 -20.77 30.12 -0.75
N ALA A 284 -19.97 29.51 -1.62
CA ALA A 284 -20.27 28.21 -2.23
C ALA A 284 -20.53 27.11 -1.18
N GLY A 285 -21.57 26.31 -1.40
CA GLY A 285 -21.97 25.20 -0.52
C GLY A 285 -22.47 25.60 0.86
N LYS A 286 -22.82 26.88 1.07
CA LYS A 286 -23.28 27.42 2.35
C LYS A 286 -24.62 28.14 2.23
N MET A 287 -25.35 28.17 3.34
CA MET A 287 -26.56 28.96 3.53
C MET A 287 -26.26 30.25 4.28
N MET A 288 -26.68 31.37 3.68
CA MET A 288 -26.63 32.72 4.22
C MET A 288 -28.00 33.06 4.80
N ASN A 289 -28.10 33.09 6.12
CA ASN A 289 -29.38 33.23 6.82
C ASN A 289 -29.59 34.67 7.30
N PHE A 290 -30.77 35.23 7.05
CA PHE A 290 -31.17 36.57 7.45
C PHE A 290 -32.52 36.52 8.17
N GLY A 291 -32.53 36.81 9.47
CA GLY A 291 -33.77 37.02 10.23
C GLY A 291 -34.12 38.50 10.26
N ILE A 292 -35.21 38.88 9.59
CA ILE A 292 -35.64 40.29 9.51
C ILE A 292 -36.94 40.44 10.28
N LYS A 293 -36.86 41.11 11.44
CA LYS A 293 -38.03 41.45 12.25
C LYS A 293 -38.79 42.61 11.61
N VAL A 294 -40.11 42.46 11.50
CA VAL A 294 -41.01 43.46 10.94
C VAL A 294 -41.89 44.02 12.06
N ASP A 295 -41.70 45.29 12.45
CA ASP A 295 -42.57 45.99 13.40
C ASP A 295 -43.57 46.89 12.64
N LYS A 296 -44.86 46.86 12.99
CA LYS A 296 -45.89 47.73 12.43
C LYS A 296 -45.93 49.05 13.20
N LYS A 297 -45.75 50.20 12.53
CA LYS A 297 -45.92 51.51 13.16
C LYS A 297 -47.41 51.88 13.14
N ALA A 298 -48.01 52.14 14.30
CA ALA A 298 -49.44 52.37 14.40
C ALA A 298 -49.91 53.56 13.53
N ALA A 299 -51.05 53.35 12.84
CA ALA A 299 -51.85 54.29 12.02
C ALA A 299 -51.37 54.68 10.61
N SER A 300 -50.13 54.42 10.16
CA SER A 300 -49.65 54.92 8.84
C SER A 300 -49.50 53.88 7.72
N GLY A 301 -49.74 52.59 7.98
CA GLY A 301 -49.49 51.51 7.01
C GLY A 301 -48.00 51.26 6.71
N GLN A 302 -47.08 51.89 7.47
CA GLN A 302 -45.64 51.73 7.32
C GLN A 302 -45.06 50.72 8.33
N TYR A 303 -44.05 49.96 7.89
CA TYR A 303 -43.37 48.91 8.63
C TYR A 303 -41.90 49.27 8.86
N LYS A 304 -41.33 48.81 9.98
CA LYS A 304 -39.90 48.92 10.27
C LYS A 304 -39.28 47.53 10.16
N LEU A 305 -38.33 47.37 9.25
CA LEU A 305 -37.55 46.15 9.08
C LEU A 305 -36.24 46.27 9.85
N THR A 306 -35.94 45.29 10.71
CA THR A 306 -34.72 45.23 11.52
C THR A 306 -34.05 43.86 11.35
N LEU A 307 -32.79 43.82 10.93
CA LEU A 307 -32.01 42.57 10.95
C LEU A 307 -31.77 42.16 12.41
N VAL A 308 -32.20 40.97 12.79
CA VAL A 308 -32.08 40.45 14.17
C VAL A 308 -31.21 39.19 14.27
N SER A 309 -30.95 38.52 13.14
CA SER A 309 -30.01 37.39 13.08
C SER A 309 -29.34 37.30 11.72
N GLU A 310 -28.05 37.00 11.70
CA GLU A 310 -27.28 36.71 10.51
C GLU A 310 -26.31 35.56 10.79
N SER A 311 -26.25 34.55 9.92
CA SER A 311 -25.33 33.43 10.07
C SER A 311 -25.02 32.74 8.75
N ILE A 312 -23.79 32.24 8.62
CA ILE A 312 -23.38 31.32 7.56
C ILE A 312 -23.38 29.92 8.14
N THR A 313 -24.25 29.04 7.62
CA THR A 313 -24.38 27.66 8.10
C THR A 313 -24.04 26.67 6.99
N PRO A 314 -23.68 25.41 7.32
CA PRO A 314 -23.69 24.33 6.34
C PRO A 314 -25.07 24.24 5.67
N TRP A 315 -25.09 23.76 4.42
CA TRP A 315 -26.33 23.59 3.70
C TRP A 315 -27.27 22.60 4.42
N GLU A 316 -28.51 23.01 4.59
CA GLU A 316 -29.60 22.23 5.17
C GLU A 316 -30.49 21.74 4.03
N ASN A 317 -31.02 20.53 4.14
CA ASN A 317 -31.91 19.99 3.12
C ASN A 317 -33.09 20.93 2.84
N ASP A 318 -33.46 21.04 1.56
CA ASP A 318 -34.44 22.02 1.11
C ASP A 318 -35.87 21.69 1.52
N LEU A 319 -36.70 22.74 1.63
CA LEU A 319 -38.07 22.65 2.12
C LEU A 319 -39.07 22.21 1.03
N VAL A 320 -38.65 22.22 -0.25
CA VAL A 320 -39.49 21.91 -1.42
C VAL A 320 -38.68 20.98 -2.35
N SER A 321 -39.19 19.77 -2.59
CA SER A 321 -38.73 18.83 -3.64
C SER A 321 -39.94 18.06 -4.18
N HIS A 322 -39.85 17.46 -5.36
CA HIS A 322 -40.83 16.47 -5.81
C HIS A 322 -40.91 15.28 -4.81
N ASP A 323 -42.11 14.73 -4.60
CA ASP A 323 -42.42 13.60 -3.70
C ASP A 323 -42.01 13.66 -2.21
N ALA A 324 -42.07 14.88 -1.67
CA ALA A 324 -41.78 15.28 -0.28
C ALA A 324 -42.28 14.39 0.90
N THR A 325 -43.39 13.65 0.79
CA THR A 325 -44.09 13.13 1.98
C THR A 325 -43.60 11.78 2.51
N ALA A 326 -42.88 10.97 1.74
CA ALA A 326 -42.48 9.61 2.15
C ALA A 326 -41.23 9.56 3.04
N LYS A 327 -40.36 10.57 2.98
CA LYS A 327 -39.07 10.62 3.69
C LYS A 327 -38.99 11.69 4.77
N GLU A 328 -40.04 12.45 5.05
CA GLU A 328 -40.00 13.46 6.12
C GLU A 328 -39.73 12.87 7.51
N TYR A 329 -38.89 13.55 8.27
CA TYR A 329 -38.75 13.28 9.69
C TYR A 329 -40.05 13.70 10.38
N VAL A 330 -40.58 12.82 11.22
CA VAL A 330 -41.39 13.27 12.34
C VAL A 330 -40.46 14.01 13.29
N ILE A 331 -40.58 15.33 13.38
CA ILE A 331 -39.74 16.16 14.25
C ILE A 331 -40.45 16.32 15.58
N VAL A 332 -39.78 15.94 16.67
CA VAL A 332 -40.33 16.02 18.02
C VAL A 332 -39.31 16.64 18.95
N ASN A 333 -39.72 17.68 19.69
CA ASN A 333 -38.95 18.19 20.82
C ASN A 333 -39.37 17.42 22.08
N SER A 334 -38.40 16.84 22.79
CA SER A 334 -38.67 16.02 23.97
C SER A 334 -37.91 16.48 25.21
N THR A 335 -38.37 16.00 26.35
CA THR A 335 -37.69 16.09 27.64
C THR A 335 -37.35 14.68 28.11
N ALA A 336 -36.31 14.55 28.94
CA ALA A 336 -35.73 13.27 29.28
C ALA A 336 -36.76 12.29 29.88
N GLY A 337 -36.96 11.15 29.21
CA GLY A 337 -37.88 10.08 29.61
C GLY A 337 -39.32 10.24 29.12
N HIS A 338 -39.59 11.22 28.24
CA HIS A 338 -40.92 11.61 27.76
C HIS A 338 -41.07 11.61 26.22
N LEU A 339 -40.26 10.82 25.48
CA LEU A 339 -40.34 10.77 24.01
C LEU A 339 -41.70 10.24 23.52
N LYS A 340 -42.26 9.23 24.19
CA LYS A 340 -43.56 8.65 23.80
C LYS A 340 -44.68 9.69 23.87
N GLU A 341 -44.73 10.43 24.97
CA GLU A 341 -45.68 11.50 25.21
C GLU A 341 -45.51 12.62 24.17
N ALA A 342 -44.27 12.97 23.83
CA ALA A 342 -43.98 14.00 22.84
C ALA A 342 -44.42 13.59 21.41
N ILE A 343 -44.22 12.32 21.01
CA ILE A 343 -44.72 11.81 19.72
C ILE A 343 -46.26 11.81 19.69
N THR A 344 -46.90 11.41 20.78
CA THR A 344 -48.37 11.39 20.89
C THR A 344 -48.95 12.80 20.87
N ALA A 345 -48.31 13.77 21.54
CA ALA A 345 -48.69 15.17 21.51
C ALA A 345 -48.56 15.79 20.11
N ALA A 346 -47.66 15.26 19.27
CA ALA A 346 -47.55 15.63 17.85
C ALA A 346 -48.62 14.95 16.96
N ASN A 347 -49.62 14.27 17.53
CA ASN A 347 -50.66 13.51 16.83
C ASN A 347 -50.11 12.45 15.86
N LYS A 348 -49.00 11.79 16.23
CA LYS A 348 -48.39 10.69 15.46
C LYS A 348 -48.50 9.37 16.21
N ASP A 349 -48.71 8.28 15.47
CA ASP A 349 -48.68 6.91 15.98
C ASP A 349 -47.25 6.36 15.94
N TYR A 350 -46.63 6.23 17.12
CA TYR A 350 -45.23 5.79 17.25
C TYR A 350 -44.96 4.42 16.64
N THR A 351 -45.97 3.54 16.48
CA THR A 351 -45.80 2.23 15.85
C THR A 351 -45.67 2.32 14.33
N LYS A 352 -46.09 3.45 13.73
CA LYS A 352 -46.03 3.73 12.29
C LYS A 352 -44.89 4.67 11.91
N VAL A 353 -44.27 5.36 12.88
CA VAL A 353 -43.14 6.25 12.62
C VAL A 353 -41.94 5.43 12.13
N ARG A 354 -41.51 5.72 10.90
CA ARG A 354 -40.28 5.18 10.30
C ARG A 354 -39.09 6.11 10.49
N ASN A 355 -39.38 7.39 10.57
CA ASN A 355 -38.44 8.46 10.33
C ASN A 355 -38.56 9.49 11.46
N LEU A 356 -37.60 9.53 12.39
CA LEU A 356 -37.71 10.35 13.60
C LEU A 356 -36.50 11.29 13.76
N LYS A 357 -36.76 12.59 13.90
CA LYS A 357 -35.78 13.57 14.37
C LYS A 357 -36.18 14.05 15.74
N ILE A 358 -35.24 13.98 16.67
CA ILE A 358 -35.46 14.42 18.05
C ILE A 358 -34.65 15.69 18.29
N THR A 359 -35.26 16.64 18.99
CA THR A 359 -34.60 17.83 19.56
C THR A 359 -34.85 17.88 21.07
N GLY A 360 -34.07 18.69 21.78
CA GLY A 360 -34.20 18.83 23.23
C GLY A 360 -33.39 17.78 24.00
N ASN A 361 -33.96 17.24 25.08
CA ASN A 361 -33.27 16.32 25.97
C ASN A 361 -33.94 14.94 25.96
N ILE A 362 -33.16 13.88 25.82
CA ILE A 362 -33.64 12.49 26.00
C ILE A 362 -32.73 11.75 26.97
N ASN A 363 -33.14 10.58 27.46
CA ASN A 363 -32.30 9.71 28.28
C ASN A 363 -32.44 8.23 27.87
N ALA A 364 -31.81 7.32 28.61
CA ALA A 364 -31.82 5.91 28.24
C ALA A 364 -33.22 5.28 28.20
N LYS A 365 -34.19 5.78 28.98
CA LYS A 365 -35.59 5.33 28.89
C LYS A 365 -36.19 5.58 27.50
N ASP A 366 -35.85 6.71 26.87
CA ASP A 366 -36.33 7.04 25.53
C ASP A 366 -35.69 6.16 24.46
N PHE A 367 -34.40 5.83 24.59
CA PHE A 367 -33.73 4.86 23.72
C PHE A 367 -34.36 3.47 23.82
N TYR A 368 -34.62 3.00 25.04
CA TYR A 368 -35.29 1.71 25.25
C TYR A 368 -36.73 1.72 24.73
N PHE A 369 -37.44 2.84 24.84
CA PHE A 369 -38.75 2.99 24.18
C PHE A 369 -38.65 2.88 22.65
N MET A 370 -37.69 3.56 22.01
CA MET A 370 -37.47 3.44 20.56
C MET A 370 -37.15 1.99 20.17
N ARG A 371 -36.25 1.34 20.91
CA ARG A 371 -35.88 -0.06 20.71
C ARG A 371 -37.09 -0.98 20.83
N ASP A 372 -37.80 -0.93 21.96
CA ASP A 372 -38.79 -1.96 22.34
C ASP A 372 -40.17 -1.71 21.72
N SER A 373 -40.51 -0.46 21.36
CA SER A 373 -41.87 -0.07 20.96
C SER A 373 -41.98 0.51 19.54
N MET A 374 -40.87 0.87 18.88
CA MET A 374 -40.89 1.48 17.54
C MET A 374 -40.29 0.53 16.50
N SER A 375 -40.91 -0.64 16.30
CA SER A 375 -40.39 -1.70 15.41
C SER A 375 -40.21 -1.29 13.94
N ARG A 376 -40.89 -0.23 13.48
CA ARG A 376 -40.76 0.32 12.11
C ARG A 376 -39.75 1.45 11.99
N LEU A 377 -39.13 1.90 13.09
CA LEU A 377 -38.16 3.00 13.08
C LEU A 377 -36.94 2.59 12.25
N SER A 378 -36.85 3.14 11.04
CA SER A 378 -35.74 2.91 10.13
C SER A 378 -34.64 3.95 10.29
N ALA A 379 -34.97 5.22 10.47
CA ALA A 379 -33.96 6.27 10.50
C ALA A 379 -34.17 7.26 11.64
N LEU A 380 -33.08 7.52 12.35
CA LEU A 380 -33.07 8.31 13.58
C LEU A 380 -32.03 9.42 13.50
N ASN A 381 -32.46 10.66 13.73
CA ASN A 381 -31.58 11.82 13.80
C ASN A 381 -31.58 12.42 15.21
N LEU A 382 -30.40 12.38 15.84
CA LEU A 382 -30.15 12.87 17.18
C LEU A 382 -29.18 14.05 17.21
N LYS A 383 -28.86 14.67 16.07
CA LYS A 383 -27.80 15.68 15.94
C LYS A 383 -27.89 16.78 17.01
N GLU A 384 -29.09 17.28 17.25
CA GLU A 384 -29.38 18.40 18.15
C GLU A 384 -29.78 17.96 19.58
N VAL A 385 -29.71 16.66 19.88
CA VAL A 385 -30.10 16.10 21.16
C VAL A 385 -29.01 16.30 22.21
N ARG A 386 -29.41 16.65 23.43
CA ARG A 386 -28.61 16.41 24.63
C ARG A 386 -29.08 15.12 25.31
N ILE A 387 -28.17 14.20 25.57
CA ILE A 387 -28.51 12.97 26.30
C ILE A 387 -28.30 13.23 27.78
N LYS A 388 -29.32 13.00 28.60
CA LYS A 388 -29.23 13.06 30.06
C LYS A 388 -28.95 11.68 30.63
N GLY A 389 -28.03 11.61 31.57
CA GLY A 389 -27.72 10.40 32.32
C GLY A 389 -28.96 9.89 33.04
N TRP A 390 -29.20 8.58 33.00
CA TRP A 390 -30.36 7.96 33.62
C TRP A 390 -30.17 6.47 33.86
N GLY A 391 -30.40 6.05 35.10
CA GLY A 391 -30.40 4.65 35.51
C GLY A 391 -29.04 3.95 35.38
N MET A 392 -29.06 2.66 35.71
CA MET A 392 -27.95 1.74 35.49
C MET A 392 -28.36 0.69 34.45
N ASN A 393 -27.39 0.13 33.72
CA ASN A 393 -27.63 -1.01 32.86
C ASN A 393 -27.68 -2.33 33.68
N GLU A 394 -27.92 -3.45 33.00
CA GLU A 394 -27.95 -4.80 33.61
C GLU A 394 -26.59 -5.25 34.19
N GLU A 395 -25.51 -4.57 33.81
CA GLU A 395 -24.15 -4.75 34.35
C GLU A 395 -23.82 -3.73 35.46
N TYR A 396 -24.80 -3.00 35.99
CA TYR A 396 -24.67 -1.96 37.02
C TYR A 396 -23.77 -0.77 36.64
N GLU A 397 -23.57 -0.50 35.35
CA GLU A 397 -22.92 0.72 34.86
C GLU A 397 -23.93 1.86 34.69
N GLU A 398 -23.59 3.05 35.20
CA GLU A 398 -24.38 4.27 35.03
C GLU A 398 -24.36 4.74 33.56
N ASN A 399 -25.53 5.08 33.01
CA ASN A 399 -25.60 5.81 31.75
C ASN A 399 -25.30 7.30 32.03
N MET A 400 -24.28 7.85 31.38
CA MET A 400 -23.79 9.21 31.64
C MET A 400 -24.47 10.28 30.76
N ASP A 401 -24.30 11.55 31.14
CA ASP A 401 -24.65 12.67 30.26
C ASP A 401 -23.85 12.59 28.94
N ASP A 402 -24.53 12.92 27.84
CA ASP A 402 -24.00 12.91 26.47
C ASP A 402 -23.36 11.57 26.07
N GLN A 403 -23.87 10.45 26.59
CA GLN A 403 -23.49 9.09 26.21
C GLN A 403 -24.65 8.40 25.49
N ILE A 404 -24.41 7.76 24.33
CA ILE A 404 -25.39 6.80 23.79
C ILE A 404 -25.52 5.68 24.83
N PRO A 405 -26.71 5.40 25.38
CA PRO A 405 -26.87 4.44 26.47
C PRO A 405 -26.38 3.05 26.11
N ASN A 406 -26.03 2.28 27.14
CA ASN A 406 -25.73 0.87 26.98
C ASN A 406 -26.95 0.14 26.41
N SER A 407 -26.71 -0.73 25.43
CA SER A 407 -27.73 -1.53 24.75
C SER A 407 -28.87 -0.70 24.12
N ALA A 408 -28.58 0.52 23.69
CA ALA A 408 -29.57 1.46 23.12
C ALA A 408 -30.48 0.83 22.05
N PHE A 409 -29.92 0.01 21.16
CA PHE A 409 -30.64 -0.72 20.10
C PHE A 409 -30.30 -2.22 20.07
N TYR A 410 -29.82 -2.77 21.18
CA TYR A 410 -29.53 -4.20 21.35
C TYR A 410 -30.57 -4.88 22.24
N PHE A 411 -31.08 -6.02 21.80
CA PHE A 411 -32.01 -6.87 22.54
C PHE A 411 -31.29 -8.08 23.11
N ILE A 412 -31.17 -8.14 24.44
CA ILE A 412 -30.52 -9.28 25.10
C ILE A 412 -31.34 -10.58 24.94
N GLN A 413 -32.68 -10.48 24.92
CA GLN A 413 -33.59 -11.64 24.87
C GLN A 413 -33.54 -12.40 23.53
N THR A 414 -33.27 -11.70 22.42
CA THR A 414 -33.19 -12.29 21.08
C THR A 414 -31.75 -12.35 20.54
N VAL A 415 -30.77 -11.90 21.32
CA VAL A 415 -29.35 -11.84 20.96
C VAL A 415 -29.14 -11.16 19.59
N GLY A 416 -29.77 -10.00 19.39
CA GLY A 416 -29.75 -9.27 18.12
C GLY A 416 -29.99 -7.77 18.28
N GLY A 417 -29.49 -6.98 17.32
CA GLY A 417 -29.75 -5.55 17.27
C GLY A 417 -31.07 -5.21 16.58
N SER A 418 -31.36 -3.92 16.45
CA SER A 418 -32.50 -3.45 15.67
C SER A 418 -32.46 -4.01 14.23
N ASN A 419 -33.57 -4.65 13.82
CA ASN A 419 -33.77 -5.20 12.48
C ASN A 419 -34.44 -4.22 11.51
N SER A 420 -34.75 -3.01 11.96
CA SER A 420 -35.36 -1.96 11.15
C SER A 420 -34.47 -0.73 10.99
N LEU A 421 -33.65 -0.42 12.00
CA LEU A 421 -32.77 0.75 11.98
C LEU A 421 -31.72 0.63 10.88
N ASN A 422 -31.86 1.45 9.84
CA ASN A 422 -31.00 1.52 8.67
C ASN A 422 -30.05 2.72 8.68
N ARG A 423 -30.41 3.80 9.38
CA ARG A 423 -29.64 5.06 9.43
C ARG A 423 -29.68 5.68 10.81
N ILE A 424 -28.53 6.20 11.24
CA ILE A 424 -28.42 7.00 12.46
C ILE A 424 -27.55 8.23 12.24
N VAL A 425 -28.01 9.37 12.78
CA VAL A 425 -27.19 10.57 12.95
C VAL A 425 -26.95 10.76 14.45
N LEU A 426 -25.70 10.69 14.87
CA LEU A 426 -25.30 10.84 16.28
C LEU A 426 -25.32 12.30 16.73
N PRO A 427 -25.51 12.58 18.04
CA PRO A 427 -25.51 13.95 18.57
C PRO A 427 -24.17 14.67 18.41
N ASP A 428 -24.18 15.95 18.08
CA ASP A 428 -22.96 16.78 17.97
C ASP A 428 -22.26 16.98 19.33
N THR A 429 -22.95 16.71 20.44
CA THR A 429 -22.41 16.90 21.80
C THR A 429 -21.95 15.62 22.46
N LEU A 430 -22.00 14.52 21.72
CA LEU A 430 -21.70 13.20 22.23
C LEU A 430 -20.28 13.12 22.80
N LYS A 431 -20.16 12.53 23.98
CA LYS A 431 -18.89 12.29 24.68
C LYS A 431 -18.46 10.84 24.65
N SER A 432 -19.41 9.91 24.63
CA SER A 432 -19.10 8.48 24.55
C SER A 432 -20.25 7.66 23.96
N ILE A 433 -19.95 6.43 23.57
CA ILE A 433 -20.94 5.45 23.12
C ILE A 433 -20.89 4.24 24.06
N GLY A 434 -22.03 3.88 24.63
CA GLY A 434 -22.18 2.81 25.62
C GLY A 434 -21.97 1.41 25.05
N SER A 435 -21.79 0.45 25.96
CA SER A 435 -21.54 -0.95 25.63
C SER A 435 -22.72 -1.53 24.86
N ASN A 436 -22.42 -2.28 23.80
CA ASN A 436 -23.41 -2.94 22.94
C ASN A 436 -24.50 -1.99 22.38
N ALA A 437 -24.23 -0.67 22.29
CA ALA A 437 -25.24 0.32 21.90
C ALA A 437 -26.00 -0.03 20.60
N PHE A 438 -25.28 -0.51 19.58
CA PHE A 438 -25.80 -0.92 18.27
C PHE A 438 -25.41 -2.35 17.92
N TYR A 439 -25.09 -3.19 18.92
CA TYR A 439 -24.72 -4.57 18.68
C TYR A 439 -25.75 -5.27 17.78
N GLY A 440 -25.29 -5.84 16.67
CA GLY A 440 -26.10 -6.63 15.75
C GLY A 440 -27.12 -5.83 14.96
N CYS A 441 -27.00 -4.50 14.87
CA CYS A 441 -27.80 -3.68 13.95
C CYS A 441 -27.37 -3.92 12.49
N LYS A 442 -27.77 -5.07 11.92
CA LYS A 442 -27.30 -5.56 10.61
C LYS A 442 -27.76 -4.73 9.42
N TYR A 443 -28.81 -3.93 9.57
CA TYR A 443 -29.33 -3.06 8.51
C TYR A 443 -28.78 -1.64 8.58
N LEU A 444 -28.08 -1.27 9.66
CA LEU A 444 -27.42 0.02 9.75
C LEU A 444 -26.38 0.07 8.63
N SER A 445 -26.52 1.03 7.72
CA SER A 445 -25.79 1.06 6.45
C SER A 445 -25.18 2.43 6.14
N GLY A 446 -24.28 2.45 5.15
CA GLY A 446 -23.51 3.63 4.80
C GLY A 446 -22.32 3.87 5.72
N SER A 447 -21.81 5.09 5.68
CA SER A 447 -20.65 5.53 6.47
C SER A 447 -21.02 5.75 7.92
N LEU A 448 -20.13 5.36 8.83
CA LEU A 448 -20.26 5.61 10.25
C LEU A 448 -19.38 6.78 10.65
N ILE A 449 -20.00 7.91 10.97
CA ILE A 449 -19.32 9.13 11.41
C ILE A 449 -19.48 9.26 12.91
N ILE A 450 -18.37 9.12 13.65
CA ILE A 450 -18.34 9.35 15.09
C ILE A 450 -18.03 10.84 15.33
N PRO A 451 -18.91 11.61 16.00
CA PRO A 451 -18.75 13.07 16.15
C PRO A 451 -17.49 13.48 16.92
N GLU A 452 -16.94 14.65 16.56
CA GLU A 452 -15.89 15.31 17.36
C GLU A 452 -16.37 15.59 18.79
N GLY A 453 -15.49 15.38 19.76
CA GLY A 453 -15.82 15.45 21.19
C GLY A 453 -16.04 14.08 21.84
N VAL A 454 -16.27 13.01 21.06
CA VAL A 454 -16.29 11.65 21.57
C VAL A 454 -14.88 11.24 21.99
N THR A 455 -14.73 10.80 23.23
CA THR A 455 -13.44 10.37 23.81
C THR A 455 -13.35 8.85 23.96
N GLU A 456 -14.48 8.15 23.96
CA GLU A 456 -14.55 6.71 24.22
C GLU A 456 -15.73 6.04 23.50
N ILE A 457 -15.46 4.87 22.90
CA ILE A 457 -16.49 3.95 22.38
C ILE A 457 -16.33 2.64 23.14
N LYS A 458 -17.35 2.22 23.89
CA LYS A 458 -17.27 1.03 24.74
C LYS A 458 -17.41 -0.27 23.96
N ARG A 459 -17.14 -1.37 24.66
CA ARG A 459 -17.21 -2.75 24.16
C ARG A 459 -18.47 -3.04 23.33
N GLY A 460 -18.30 -3.69 22.19
CA GLY A 460 -19.41 -4.22 21.38
C GLY A 460 -20.34 -3.17 20.78
N ALA A 461 -20.03 -1.88 20.88
CA ALA A 461 -20.93 -0.80 20.49
C ALA A 461 -21.48 -0.95 19.06
N PHE A 462 -20.70 -1.50 18.12
CA PHE A 462 -21.09 -1.74 16.73
C PHE A 462 -20.84 -3.18 16.28
N LYS A 463 -20.61 -4.12 17.20
CA LYS A 463 -20.30 -5.50 16.84
C LYS A 463 -21.41 -6.08 15.96
N GLY A 464 -21.04 -6.68 14.82
CA GLY A 464 -21.96 -7.35 13.91
C GLY A 464 -22.87 -6.39 13.13
N CYS A 465 -22.55 -5.10 13.06
CA CYS A 465 -23.18 -4.16 12.15
C CYS A 465 -22.72 -4.40 10.69
N THR A 466 -23.11 -5.53 10.12
CA THR A 466 -22.68 -5.99 8.79
C THR A 466 -23.21 -5.14 7.63
N GLY A 467 -24.26 -4.34 7.85
CA GLY A 467 -24.80 -3.45 6.83
C GLY A 467 -23.95 -2.20 6.58
N LEU A 468 -23.06 -1.85 7.52
CA LEU A 468 -22.17 -0.70 7.41
C LEU A 468 -21.21 -0.96 6.26
N ASN A 469 -21.41 -0.25 5.17
CA ASN A 469 -20.73 -0.46 3.89
C ASN A 469 -20.03 0.79 3.36
N GLY A 470 -19.93 1.83 4.20
CA GLY A 470 -19.19 3.05 3.91
C GLY A 470 -17.91 3.17 4.74
N ILE A 471 -17.38 4.40 4.82
CA ILE A 471 -16.16 4.70 5.57
C ILE A 471 -16.45 4.80 7.08
N LEU A 472 -15.45 4.43 7.89
CA LEU A 472 -15.43 4.70 9.32
C LEU A 472 -14.65 6.00 9.57
N SER A 473 -15.32 7.02 10.10
CA SER A 473 -14.69 8.28 10.52
C SER A 473 -14.62 8.36 12.05
N LEU A 474 -13.40 8.34 12.58
CA LEU A 474 -13.11 8.44 14.02
C LEU A 474 -12.60 9.86 14.34
N PRO A 475 -13.04 10.48 15.45
CA PRO A 475 -12.69 11.86 15.76
C PRO A 475 -11.29 11.98 16.37
N SER A 476 -10.70 13.15 16.22
CA SER A 476 -9.37 13.48 16.77
C SER A 476 -9.31 13.44 18.32
N THR A 477 -10.47 13.57 18.98
CA THR A 477 -10.63 13.51 20.44
C THR A 477 -10.66 12.10 21.01
N LEU A 478 -10.76 11.07 20.17
CA LEU A 478 -10.92 9.69 20.60
C LEU A 478 -9.66 9.18 21.31
N LYS A 479 -9.84 8.61 22.51
CA LYS A 479 -8.75 8.07 23.33
C LYS A 479 -8.84 6.56 23.54
N LYS A 480 -10.06 6.00 23.53
CA LYS A 480 -10.31 4.62 23.94
C LYS A 480 -11.32 3.91 23.05
N LEU A 481 -10.95 2.70 22.63
CA LEU A 481 -11.84 1.76 21.95
C LEU A 481 -11.98 0.47 22.76
N GLY A 482 -13.24 0.13 23.05
CA GLY A 482 -13.64 -1.15 23.61
C GLY A 482 -13.42 -1.26 25.10
N ASN A 483 -13.38 -0.16 25.84
CA ASN A 483 -13.26 -0.20 27.30
C ASN A 483 -14.49 -0.84 27.96
N ARG A 484 -14.28 -1.44 29.14
CA ARG A 484 -15.33 -2.00 30.00
C ARG A 484 -15.26 -1.29 31.36
N GLY A 485 -16.27 -0.51 31.71
CA GLY A 485 -16.31 0.23 32.97
C GLY A 485 -15.30 1.37 33.11
N LYS A 486 -14.91 1.68 34.35
CA LYS A 486 -14.00 2.80 34.71
C LYS A 486 -12.52 2.41 34.76
N ASP A 487 -12.20 1.11 34.65
CA ASP A 487 -10.84 0.61 34.82
C ASP A 487 -10.24 0.15 33.49
N ASP A 488 -9.39 1.02 32.94
CA ASP A 488 -8.62 0.79 31.71
C ASP A 488 -7.57 -0.34 31.85
N MET A 489 -7.30 -0.80 33.08
CA MET A 489 -6.30 -1.81 33.41
C MET A 489 -6.91 -3.18 33.73
N SER A 490 -8.25 -3.27 33.81
CA SER A 490 -8.93 -4.56 33.98
C SER A 490 -8.50 -5.56 32.90
N ASP A 491 -8.18 -6.78 33.33
CA ASP A 491 -7.68 -7.86 32.48
C ASP A 491 -8.72 -8.24 31.41
N GLU A 492 -8.24 -8.51 30.20
CA GLU A 492 -9.04 -9.09 29.12
C GLU A 492 -9.10 -10.61 29.36
N GLY A 493 -9.92 -11.04 30.31
CA GLY A 493 -10.15 -12.46 30.56
C GLY A 493 -10.64 -13.19 29.30
N THR A 494 -10.64 -14.53 29.34
CA THR A 494 -10.95 -15.43 28.22
C THR A 494 -12.31 -15.24 27.55
N ASP A 495 -13.24 -14.50 28.16
CA ASP A 495 -14.62 -14.33 27.70
C ASP A 495 -14.87 -13.02 26.91
N TYR A 496 -13.81 -12.29 26.52
CA TYR A 496 -13.95 -10.96 25.90
C TYR A 496 -14.35 -10.98 24.42
N TYR A 497 -15.39 -11.71 24.03
CA TYR A 497 -15.86 -11.81 22.63
C TYR A 497 -16.66 -10.59 22.13
N GLY A 498 -16.22 -9.34 22.35
CA GLY A 498 -17.05 -8.15 22.11
C GLY A 498 -16.32 -6.93 21.58
N GLY A 499 -15.54 -7.06 20.51
CA GLY A 499 -14.86 -5.90 19.92
C GLY A 499 -15.81 -4.80 19.48
N VAL A 500 -15.36 -3.54 19.51
CA VAL A 500 -16.20 -2.37 19.15
C VAL A 500 -16.84 -2.52 17.78
N PHE A 501 -16.04 -2.87 16.78
CA PHE A 501 -16.43 -3.03 15.38
C PHE A 501 -16.29 -4.47 14.90
N GLN A 502 -16.21 -5.44 15.82
CA GLN A 502 -16.04 -6.84 15.46
C GLN A 502 -17.11 -7.28 14.45
N ASP A 503 -16.73 -7.99 13.40
CA ASP A 503 -17.60 -8.45 12.30
C ASP A 503 -18.33 -7.33 11.53
N CYS A 504 -17.86 -6.07 11.57
CA CYS A 504 -18.27 -5.04 10.61
C CYS A 504 -17.61 -5.26 9.24
N ARG A 505 -17.87 -6.42 8.63
CA ARG A 505 -17.15 -6.96 7.46
C ARG A 505 -17.16 -6.05 6.23
N ASN A 506 -18.19 -5.23 6.07
CA ASN A 506 -18.40 -4.40 4.90
C ASN A 506 -17.89 -2.96 5.07
N LEU A 507 -17.43 -2.56 6.27
CA LEU A 507 -16.77 -1.26 6.43
C LEU A 507 -15.54 -1.24 5.53
N THR A 508 -15.41 -0.16 4.76
CA THR A 508 -14.43 -0.05 3.67
C THR A 508 -13.61 1.23 3.78
N GLY A 509 -12.55 1.33 2.97
CA GLY A 509 -11.60 2.43 2.99
C GLY A 509 -10.35 2.13 3.82
N ASN A 510 -9.44 3.10 3.85
CA ASN A 510 -8.29 3.07 4.74
C ASN A 510 -8.74 3.21 6.21
N LEU A 511 -8.22 2.35 7.10
CA LEU A 511 -8.47 2.44 8.54
C LEU A 511 -7.59 3.54 9.17
N ASN A 512 -8.14 4.74 9.26
CA ASN A 512 -7.45 5.90 9.84
C ASN A 512 -7.68 5.97 11.36
N LEU A 513 -6.70 5.52 12.13
CA LEU A 513 -6.71 5.60 13.60
C LEU A 513 -6.17 6.97 14.06
N PRO A 514 -6.86 7.70 14.95
CA PRO A 514 -6.41 9.02 15.40
C PRO A 514 -5.20 8.93 16.34
N ASP A 515 -4.26 9.86 16.22
CA ASP A 515 -2.98 9.86 16.97
C ASP A 515 -3.13 9.95 18.50
N ASN A 516 -4.27 10.45 19.00
CA ASN A 516 -4.55 10.54 20.43
C ASN A 516 -5.11 9.24 21.04
N LEU A 517 -5.29 8.19 20.24
CA LEU A 517 -5.79 6.92 20.70
C LEU A 517 -4.75 6.21 21.58
N GLU A 518 -5.11 5.93 22.82
CA GLU A 518 -4.23 5.33 23.83
C GLU A 518 -4.52 3.83 24.06
N LEU A 519 -5.76 3.40 23.76
CA LEU A 519 -6.27 2.06 24.06
C LEU A 519 -7.08 1.49 22.89
N ILE A 520 -6.67 0.32 22.40
CA ILE A 520 -7.48 -0.56 21.54
C ILE A 520 -7.63 -1.90 22.27
N ARG A 521 -8.84 -2.19 22.76
CA ARG A 521 -9.14 -3.46 23.44
C ARG A 521 -9.29 -4.63 22.48
N GLY A 522 -9.37 -5.83 23.04
CA GLY A 522 -9.47 -7.07 22.28
C GLY A 522 -10.68 -7.12 21.32
N TYR A 523 -10.48 -7.84 20.22
CA TYR A 523 -11.40 -8.03 19.10
C TYR A 523 -11.87 -6.76 18.38
N CYS A 524 -11.34 -5.56 18.73
CA CYS A 524 -11.91 -4.27 18.33
C CYS A 524 -12.29 -4.17 16.85
N PHE A 525 -11.43 -4.64 15.95
CA PHE A 525 -11.62 -4.67 14.52
C PHE A 525 -11.62 -6.09 13.95
N SER A 526 -11.76 -7.11 14.79
CA SER A 526 -11.69 -8.51 14.34
C SER A 526 -12.76 -8.81 13.28
N GLY A 527 -12.34 -9.41 12.16
CA GLY A 527 -13.23 -9.72 11.03
C GLY A 527 -13.69 -8.50 10.21
N CYS A 528 -13.05 -7.34 10.36
CA CYS A 528 -13.28 -6.19 9.48
C CYS A 528 -12.48 -6.33 8.18
N ASN A 529 -12.96 -7.17 7.26
CA ASN A 529 -12.22 -7.56 6.05
C ASN A 529 -12.29 -6.51 4.94
N GLY A 530 -13.26 -5.59 4.98
CA GLY A 530 -13.45 -4.57 3.95
C GLY A 530 -12.44 -3.42 4.00
N PHE A 531 -11.71 -3.24 5.12
CA PHE A 531 -10.63 -2.25 5.20
C PHE A 531 -9.46 -2.67 4.30
N TYR A 532 -8.86 -1.69 3.62
CA TYR A 532 -7.70 -1.92 2.76
C TYR A 532 -6.56 -0.94 3.07
N GLY A 533 -5.40 -1.17 2.44
CA GLY A 533 -4.22 -0.31 2.57
C GLY A 533 -3.33 -0.62 3.78
N GLU A 534 -2.39 0.29 4.06
CA GLU A 534 -1.41 0.17 5.15
C GLU A 534 -2.05 0.49 6.52
N LEU A 535 -1.85 -0.38 7.51
CA LEU A 535 -2.26 -0.12 8.90
C LEU A 535 -1.20 0.72 9.62
N ARG A 536 -1.59 1.94 10.03
CA ARG A 536 -0.75 2.80 10.87
C ARG A 536 -1.27 2.81 12.31
N LEU A 537 -0.49 2.23 13.22
CA LEU A 537 -0.81 2.26 14.64
C LEU A 537 -0.45 3.64 15.25
N PRO A 538 -1.33 4.23 16.08
CA PRO A 538 -1.09 5.53 16.71
C PRO A 538 0.17 5.56 17.57
N SER A 539 0.94 6.64 17.48
CA SER A 539 2.20 6.78 18.23
C SER A 539 2.02 6.83 19.76
N LYS A 540 0.85 7.26 20.24
CA LYS A 540 0.50 7.33 21.67
C LYS A 540 -0.19 6.07 22.20
N LEU A 541 -0.32 5.02 21.39
CA LEU A 541 -0.97 3.78 21.78
C LEU A 541 -0.18 3.10 22.91
N LYS A 542 -0.83 2.85 24.05
CA LYS A 542 -0.22 2.24 25.25
C LYS A 542 -0.67 0.81 25.46
N ARG A 543 -1.85 0.44 24.93
CA ARG A 543 -2.42 -0.90 25.09
C ARG A 543 -3.12 -1.35 23.82
N LEU A 544 -2.79 -2.58 23.42
CA LEU A 544 -3.42 -3.34 22.36
C LEU A 544 -3.95 -4.64 22.99
N GLY A 545 -5.18 -5.02 22.65
CA GLY A 545 -5.85 -6.21 23.21
C GLY A 545 -5.82 -7.43 22.29
N ASN A 546 -6.24 -8.58 22.83
CA ASN A 546 -6.24 -9.87 22.12
C ASN A 546 -7.13 -9.84 20.87
N CYS A 547 -6.69 -10.43 19.76
CA CYS A 547 -7.44 -10.48 18.50
C CYS A 547 -7.83 -9.10 17.92
N ALA A 548 -7.20 -7.99 18.35
CA ALA A 548 -7.65 -6.63 18.02
C ALA A 548 -7.88 -6.38 16.52
N PHE A 549 -7.05 -6.96 15.65
CA PHE A 549 -7.15 -6.90 14.19
C PHE A 549 -7.23 -8.28 13.54
N SER A 550 -7.55 -9.33 14.30
CA SER A 550 -7.60 -10.70 13.79
C SER A 550 -8.58 -10.83 12.61
N TYR A 551 -8.17 -11.50 11.54
CA TYR A 551 -8.88 -11.67 10.28
C TYR A 551 -9.09 -10.39 9.45
N CYS A 552 -8.40 -9.28 9.72
CA CYS A 552 -8.41 -8.12 8.82
C CYS A 552 -7.57 -8.35 7.55
N SER A 553 -8.03 -9.24 6.67
CA SER A 553 -7.29 -9.71 5.49
C SER A 553 -7.08 -8.66 4.39
N GLY A 554 -7.86 -7.58 4.39
CA GLY A 554 -7.67 -6.47 3.45
C GLY A 554 -6.54 -5.51 3.84
N LEU A 555 -6.08 -5.51 5.11
CA LEU A 555 -4.92 -4.72 5.54
C LEU A 555 -3.64 -5.31 4.95
N THR A 556 -2.85 -4.46 4.26
CA THR A 556 -1.65 -4.86 3.51
C THR A 556 -0.45 -3.97 3.88
N GLY A 557 0.70 -4.18 3.25
CA GLY A 557 1.90 -3.36 3.46
C GLY A 557 2.74 -3.82 4.65
N SER A 558 3.54 -2.90 5.19
CA SER A 558 4.41 -3.13 6.36
C SER A 558 3.67 -2.79 7.65
N LEU A 559 4.17 -3.31 8.78
CA LEU A 559 3.64 -3.00 10.12
C LEU A 559 4.78 -2.58 11.05
N SER A 560 4.60 -1.46 11.74
CA SER A 560 5.50 -0.99 12.80
C SER A 560 4.76 -0.95 14.12
N ILE A 561 5.33 -1.62 15.13
CA ILE A 561 4.77 -1.62 16.49
C ILE A 561 5.26 -0.36 17.24
N PRO A 562 4.35 0.50 17.74
CA PRO A 562 4.73 1.75 18.39
C PRO A 562 5.36 1.51 19.78
N GLN A 563 6.26 2.41 20.19
CA GLN A 563 7.08 2.28 21.41
C GLN A 563 6.30 2.07 22.71
N GLY A 564 5.03 2.51 22.77
CA GLY A 564 4.16 2.33 23.93
C GLY A 564 3.69 0.90 24.14
N ILE A 565 3.83 0.01 23.15
CA ILE A 565 3.39 -1.39 23.21
C ILE A 565 4.57 -2.28 23.59
N THR A 566 4.68 -2.61 24.88
CA THR A 566 5.77 -3.47 25.39
C THR A 566 5.42 -4.96 25.43
N ALA A 567 4.15 -5.32 25.23
CA ALA A 567 3.69 -6.69 25.15
C ALA A 567 2.68 -6.83 24.01
N LEU A 568 2.93 -7.78 23.12
CA LEU A 568 2.02 -8.08 22.02
C LEU A 568 1.01 -9.16 22.44
N PRO A 569 -0.30 -8.88 22.34
CA PRO A 569 -1.36 -9.75 22.82
C PRO A 569 -1.62 -10.91 21.84
N SER A 570 -2.37 -11.92 22.30
CA SER A 570 -2.63 -13.12 21.50
C SER A 570 -3.47 -12.78 20.27
N GLU A 571 -3.14 -13.38 19.12
CA GLU A 571 -3.83 -13.24 17.84
C GLU A 571 -4.02 -11.78 17.36
N ALA A 572 -3.25 -10.82 17.87
CA ALA A 572 -3.45 -9.39 17.61
C ALA A 572 -3.64 -9.06 16.13
N PHE A 573 -2.85 -9.71 15.27
CA PHE A 573 -2.83 -9.54 13.82
C PHE A 573 -3.02 -10.87 13.06
N HIS A 574 -3.52 -11.91 13.72
CA HIS A 574 -3.71 -13.23 13.11
C HIS A 574 -4.52 -13.15 11.81
N ASN A 575 -4.07 -13.79 10.73
CA ASN A 575 -4.76 -13.78 9.42
C ASN A 575 -4.99 -12.37 8.82
N CYS A 576 -4.12 -11.40 9.09
CA CYS A 576 -4.06 -10.13 8.34
C CYS A 576 -3.34 -10.30 6.98
N GLY A 577 -3.70 -9.47 5.99
CA GLY A 577 -3.16 -9.56 4.61
C GLY A 577 -1.83 -8.85 4.38
N PHE A 578 -0.99 -8.74 5.40
CA PHE A 578 0.30 -8.03 5.28
C PHE A 578 1.19 -8.69 4.21
N ASN A 579 2.07 -7.90 3.62
CA ASN A 579 2.97 -8.39 2.56
C ASN A 579 4.29 -7.61 2.49
N GLY A 580 4.50 -6.67 3.42
CA GLY A 580 5.73 -5.91 3.62
C GLY A 580 6.56 -6.45 4.79
N THR A 581 7.28 -5.55 5.47
CA THR A 581 8.16 -5.88 6.59
C THR A 581 7.49 -5.69 7.94
N LEU A 582 7.98 -6.41 8.95
CA LEU A 582 7.57 -6.25 10.35
C LEU A 582 8.67 -5.57 11.16
N THR A 583 8.37 -4.42 11.76
CA THR A 583 9.31 -3.69 12.63
C THR A 583 8.91 -3.82 14.10
N LEU A 584 9.78 -4.44 14.88
CA LEU A 584 9.65 -4.62 16.34
C LEU A 584 10.73 -3.81 17.05
N HIS A 585 10.38 -3.11 18.13
CA HIS A 585 11.35 -2.35 18.93
C HIS A 585 11.85 -3.14 20.14
N ASP A 586 13.06 -2.81 20.61
CA ASP A 586 13.73 -3.49 21.74
C ASP A 586 13.02 -3.33 23.10
N GLY A 587 11.96 -2.50 23.18
CA GLY A 587 11.12 -2.34 24.36
C GLY A 587 10.10 -3.45 24.56
N ILE A 588 9.88 -4.30 23.55
CA ILE A 588 8.95 -5.43 23.62
C ILE A 588 9.57 -6.56 24.46
N THR A 589 8.86 -6.99 25.48
CA THR A 589 9.29 -8.05 26.41
C THR A 589 8.52 -9.36 26.22
N ASN A 590 7.37 -9.33 25.54
CA ASN A 590 6.52 -10.50 25.32
C ASN A 590 5.81 -10.45 23.97
N ILE A 591 5.75 -11.59 23.28
CA ILE A 591 4.94 -11.81 22.07
C ILE A 591 4.11 -13.05 22.33
N ALA A 592 2.80 -12.88 22.45
CA ALA A 592 1.87 -13.94 22.82
C ALA A 592 1.47 -14.84 21.63
N ASN A 593 0.62 -15.83 21.90
CA ASN A 593 0.23 -16.86 20.95
C ASN A 593 -0.38 -16.26 19.68
N ASP A 594 0.01 -16.77 18.51
CA ASP A 594 -0.58 -16.41 17.20
C ASP A 594 -0.52 -14.92 16.83
N ALA A 595 0.27 -14.10 17.54
CA ALA A 595 0.25 -12.63 17.40
C ALA A 595 0.42 -12.16 15.95
N PHE A 596 1.27 -12.85 15.18
CA PHE A 596 1.52 -12.62 13.75
C PHE A 596 1.37 -13.88 12.90
N ALA A 597 0.52 -14.84 13.30
CA ALA A 597 0.30 -16.05 12.53
C ALA A 597 -0.47 -15.75 11.23
N ASN A 598 -0.05 -16.36 10.12
CA ASN A 598 -0.69 -16.24 8.80
C ASN A 598 -0.76 -14.79 8.28
N CYS A 599 0.28 -13.98 8.52
CA CYS A 599 0.34 -12.59 8.08
C CYS A 599 1.11 -12.38 6.77
N HIS A 600 1.87 -13.37 6.28
CA HIS A 600 2.70 -13.27 5.07
C HIS A 600 3.72 -12.12 5.07
N PHE A 601 4.24 -11.75 6.26
CA PHE A 601 5.34 -10.78 6.35
C PHE A 601 6.59 -11.30 5.63
N LYS A 602 7.33 -10.38 4.98
CA LYS A 602 8.54 -10.64 4.20
C LYS A 602 9.74 -9.91 4.79
N GLY A 603 10.93 -10.27 4.30
CA GLY A 603 12.19 -9.65 4.73
C GLY A 603 12.72 -10.26 6.03
N GLU A 604 13.76 -9.64 6.60
CA GLU A 604 14.41 -10.16 7.81
C GLU A 604 13.59 -9.84 9.07
N LEU A 605 13.39 -10.87 9.90
CA LEU A 605 12.75 -10.71 11.21
C LEU A 605 13.79 -10.33 12.27
N HIS A 606 13.66 -9.11 12.78
CA HIS A 606 14.47 -8.61 13.90
C HIS A 606 13.72 -8.81 15.21
N LEU A 607 14.16 -9.76 16.03
CA LEU A 607 13.56 -10.02 17.33
C LEU A 607 14.06 -9.04 18.39
N PRO A 608 13.18 -8.48 19.24
CA PRO A 608 13.56 -7.64 20.37
C PRO A 608 14.57 -8.31 21.30
N LYS A 609 15.63 -7.59 21.67
CA LYS A 609 16.76 -8.13 22.46
C LYS A 609 16.41 -8.64 23.86
N ARG A 610 15.26 -8.24 24.42
CA ARG A 610 14.85 -8.56 25.81
C ARG A 610 13.77 -9.64 25.89
N LEU A 611 13.43 -10.29 24.77
CA LEU A 611 12.45 -11.37 24.77
C LEU A 611 12.93 -12.57 25.58
N LYS A 612 12.05 -13.09 26.43
CA LYS A 612 12.29 -14.29 27.24
C LYS A 612 11.62 -15.54 26.69
N VAL A 613 10.49 -15.36 26.03
CA VAL A 613 9.63 -16.43 25.50
C VAL A 613 9.12 -16.01 24.13
N ILE A 614 9.10 -16.97 23.21
CA ILE A 614 8.36 -16.87 21.95
C ILE A 614 7.24 -17.89 22.02
N SER A 615 6.01 -17.37 22.05
CA SER A 615 4.78 -18.14 22.23
C SER A 615 4.39 -18.99 21.03
N GLU A 616 3.38 -19.84 21.25
CA GLU A 616 2.86 -20.77 20.24
C GLU A 616 2.40 -20.03 18.98
N ASN A 617 2.77 -20.53 17.80
CA ASN A 617 2.43 -19.95 16.49
C ASN A 617 2.82 -18.48 16.27
N ALA A 618 3.60 -17.83 17.16
CA ALA A 618 3.75 -16.37 17.18
C ALA A 618 4.14 -15.76 15.81
N PHE A 619 4.97 -16.47 15.03
CA PHE A 619 5.39 -16.09 13.68
C PHE A 619 5.09 -17.18 12.64
N CYS A 620 4.14 -18.08 12.90
CA CYS A 620 3.79 -19.18 12.01
C CYS A 620 3.26 -18.68 10.65
N ASN A 621 3.65 -19.35 9.57
CA ASN A 621 3.16 -19.11 8.21
C ASN A 621 3.38 -17.66 7.73
N ASN A 622 4.63 -17.20 7.89
CA ASN A 622 5.12 -15.97 7.26
C ASN A 622 6.20 -16.32 6.21
N ASP A 623 6.61 -15.31 5.44
CA ASP A 623 7.61 -15.42 4.39
C ASP A 623 8.94 -14.73 4.79
N PHE A 624 9.30 -14.78 6.08
CA PHE A 624 10.53 -14.18 6.59
C PHE A 624 11.76 -14.83 5.96
N SER A 625 12.72 -13.99 5.53
CA SER A 625 13.96 -14.39 4.85
C SER A 625 15.20 -14.04 5.67
N GLY A 626 16.36 -14.53 5.23
CA GLY A 626 17.64 -14.20 5.87
C GLY A 626 17.90 -15.02 7.14
N LYS A 627 18.94 -14.63 7.89
CA LYS A 627 19.36 -15.33 9.10
C LYS A 627 18.50 -14.91 10.29
N LEU A 628 17.75 -15.85 10.87
CA LEU A 628 17.06 -15.63 12.14
C LEU A 628 18.07 -15.58 13.29
N THR A 629 18.13 -14.45 13.99
CA THR A 629 18.94 -14.28 15.20
C THR A 629 18.03 -14.32 16.42
N LEU A 630 18.18 -15.36 17.25
CA LEU A 630 17.44 -15.50 18.50
C LEU A 630 18.09 -14.65 19.60
N PRO A 631 17.31 -13.92 20.42
CA PRO A 631 17.84 -13.16 21.55
C PRO A 631 18.52 -14.08 22.58
N SER A 632 19.67 -13.67 23.12
CA SER A 632 20.40 -14.49 24.11
C SER A 632 19.65 -14.68 25.44
N THR A 633 18.63 -13.86 25.71
CA THR A 633 17.77 -13.97 26.91
C THR A 633 16.63 -14.97 26.77
N LEU A 634 16.51 -15.62 25.61
CA LEU A 634 15.43 -16.55 25.33
C LEU A 634 15.62 -17.85 26.12
N THR A 635 14.58 -18.28 26.82
CA THR A 635 14.58 -19.51 27.63
C THR A 635 13.69 -20.60 27.03
N HIS A 636 12.70 -20.21 26.22
CA HIS A 636 11.68 -21.11 25.69
C HIS A 636 11.29 -20.72 24.26
N ILE A 637 11.24 -21.71 23.36
CA ILE A 637 10.68 -21.62 22.01
C ILE A 637 9.47 -22.55 21.96
N ALA A 638 8.25 -21.99 21.89
CA ALA A 638 7.03 -22.77 21.93
C ALA A 638 6.70 -23.46 20.59
N SER A 639 5.64 -24.27 20.60
CA SER A 639 5.21 -25.03 19.43
C SER A 639 4.88 -24.13 18.23
N ASN A 640 5.26 -24.56 17.03
CA ASN A 640 5.02 -23.86 15.77
C ASN A 640 5.49 -22.38 15.70
N ALA A 641 6.32 -21.92 16.64
CA ALA A 641 6.70 -20.52 16.78
C ALA A 641 7.16 -19.86 15.46
N PHE A 642 7.92 -20.60 14.65
CA PHE A 642 8.42 -20.20 13.35
C PHE A 642 8.05 -21.18 12.22
N ALA A 643 7.05 -22.03 12.43
CA ALA A 643 6.65 -23.01 11.43
C ALA A 643 6.28 -22.33 10.10
N ASN A 644 6.57 -23.00 8.98
CA ASN A 644 6.28 -22.58 7.61
C ASN A 644 7.00 -21.31 7.13
N ASN A 645 8.04 -20.84 7.84
CA ASN A 645 8.93 -19.78 7.35
C ASN A 645 10.01 -20.35 6.43
N TRP A 646 9.60 -20.73 5.22
CA TRP A 646 10.42 -21.51 4.30
C TRP A 646 11.68 -20.81 3.80
N ARG A 647 11.77 -19.46 3.91
CA ARG A 647 12.89 -18.62 3.46
C ARG A 647 13.92 -18.29 4.54
N LEU A 648 13.70 -18.72 5.79
CA LEU A 648 14.71 -18.57 6.84
C LEU A 648 15.94 -19.42 6.48
N MET A 649 17.12 -18.81 6.48
CA MET A 649 18.35 -19.42 5.99
C MET A 649 19.51 -19.28 6.97
N GLY A 650 20.62 -19.97 6.68
CA GLY A 650 21.84 -19.93 7.47
C GLY A 650 21.79 -20.85 8.69
N VAL A 651 22.81 -20.71 9.56
CA VAL A 651 22.93 -21.49 10.80
C VAL A 651 22.12 -20.84 11.92
N LEU A 652 21.18 -21.59 12.46
CA LEU A 652 20.38 -21.20 13.62
C LEU A 652 21.13 -21.55 14.91
N ASP A 653 21.49 -20.51 15.66
CA ASP A 653 22.13 -20.63 16.97
C ASP A 653 21.04 -20.59 18.06
N ILE A 654 20.85 -21.71 18.75
CA ILE A 654 19.89 -21.82 19.85
C ILE A 654 20.55 -21.27 21.13
N PRO A 655 19.98 -20.24 21.79
CA PRO A 655 20.59 -19.59 22.95
C PRO A 655 20.91 -20.53 24.11
N ASP A 656 21.98 -20.21 24.85
CA ASP A 656 22.56 -21.06 25.91
C ASP A 656 21.64 -21.35 27.12
N GLU A 657 20.51 -20.63 27.26
CA GLU A 657 19.52 -20.81 28.34
C GLU A 657 18.26 -21.57 27.88
N VAL A 658 18.22 -22.05 26.63
CA VAL A 658 17.07 -22.80 26.11
C VAL A 658 17.16 -24.26 26.55
N GLU A 659 16.16 -24.70 27.31
CA GLU A 659 16.05 -26.09 27.80
C GLU A 659 15.24 -26.99 26.85
N SER A 660 14.31 -26.42 26.08
CA SER A 660 13.47 -27.18 25.14
C SER A 660 13.07 -26.42 23.88
N ILE A 661 12.90 -27.19 22.80
CA ILE A 661 12.37 -26.71 21.51
C ILE A 661 10.98 -27.35 21.32
N GLY A 662 9.96 -26.50 21.15
CA GLY A 662 8.55 -26.88 21.04
C GLY A 662 8.20 -27.74 19.83
N GLU A 663 7.00 -28.33 19.86
CA GLU A 663 6.49 -29.18 18.78
C GLU A 663 6.39 -28.37 17.48
N SER A 664 6.98 -28.88 16.40
CA SER A 664 6.98 -28.22 15.08
C SER A 664 7.50 -26.77 15.07
N ALA A 665 8.29 -26.35 16.06
CA ALA A 665 8.73 -24.97 16.24
C ALA A 665 9.35 -24.33 14.98
N PHE A 666 10.11 -25.10 14.20
CA PHE A 666 10.74 -24.70 12.94
C PHE A 666 10.30 -25.59 11.77
N ALA A 667 9.17 -26.31 11.87
CA ALA A 667 8.69 -27.18 10.80
C ALA A 667 8.57 -26.41 9.47
N ASN A 668 8.97 -27.03 8.37
CA ASN A 668 8.98 -26.45 7.02
C ASN A 668 9.86 -25.19 6.85
N CYS A 669 10.83 -24.93 7.73
CA CYS A 669 11.90 -23.94 7.49
C CYS A 669 12.95 -24.50 6.52
N LYS A 670 12.53 -24.71 5.27
CA LYS A 670 13.23 -25.52 4.26
C LYS A 670 14.65 -25.05 3.93
N MET A 671 14.95 -23.76 4.12
CA MET A 671 16.24 -23.15 3.78
C MET A 671 17.23 -23.03 4.95
N LEU A 672 16.89 -23.46 6.17
CA LEU A 672 17.84 -23.47 7.30
C LEU A 672 19.01 -24.40 6.98
N GLU A 673 20.24 -23.90 7.12
CA GLU A 673 21.46 -24.60 6.67
C GLU A 673 22.13 -25.42 7.78
N GLY A 674 21.95 -25.03 9.05
CA GLY A 674 22.54 -25.76 10.17
C GLY A 674 22.02 -25.32 11.53
N LEU A 675 22.34 -26.10 12.56
CA LEU A 675 21.95 -25.88 13.94
C LEU A 675 23.16 -25.87 14.88
N VAL A 676 23.16 -24.94 15.83
CA VAL A 676 24.04 -25.00 17.01
C VAL A 676 23.13 -25.16 18.23
N LEU A 677 23.28 -26.28 18.93
CA LEU A 677 22.46 -26.65 20.08
C LEU A 677 23.26 -26.47 21.38
N PRO A 678 22.71 -25.77 22.38
CA PRO A 678 23.43 -25.41 23.61
C PRO A 678 23.61 -26.62 24.53
N GLU A 679 24.46 -26.46 25.55
CA GLU A 679 24.68 -27.49 26.57
C GLU A 679 23.44 -27.68 27.46
N SER A 680 22.63 -26.65 27.65
CA SER A 680 21.39 -26.66 28.44
C SER A 680 20.24 -27.47 27.81
N LEU A 681 20.33 -27.84 26.54
CA LEU A 681 19.19 -28.38 25.80
C LEU A 681 18.83 -29.79 26.30
N GLU A 682 17.64 -29.94 26.88
CA GLU A 682 17.16 -31.20 27.43
C GLU A 682 16.24 -31.94 26.46
N THR A 683 15.38 -31.24 25.71
CA THR A 683 14.35 -31.87 24.87
C THR A 683 14.13 -31.18 23.52
N ILE A 684 14.01 -31.97 22.46
CA ILE A 684 13.56 -31.55 21.13
C ILE A 684 12.25 -32.31 20.83
N ARG A 685 11.13 -31.56 20.80
CA ARG A 685 9.79 -32.16 20.68
C ARG A 685 9.46 -32.62 19.25
N ARG A 686 8.35 -33.36 19.14
CA ARG A 686 7.81 -33.88 17.87
C ARG A 686 7.85 -32.84 16.75
N GLY A 687 8.36 -33.22 15.59
CA GLY A 687 8.35 -32.37 14.39
C GLY A 687 9.14 -31.05 14.45
N ALA A 688 9.90 -30.77 15.53
CA ALA A 688 10.54 -29.46 15.74
C ALA A 688 11.28 -28.89 14.52
N PHE A 689 11.96 -29.74 13.76
CA PHE A 689 12.66 -29.43 12.51
C PHE A 689 12.16 -30.31 11.34
N GLU A 690 10.89 -30.69 11.36
CA GLU A 690 10.25 -31.44 10.26
C GLU A 690 10.41 -30.69 8.94
N ASN A 691 10.79 -31.40 7.88
CA ASN A 691 10.96 -30.88 6.52
C ASN A 691 11.94 -29.69 6.41
N CYS A 692 12.90 -29.57 7.34
CA CYS A 692 14.02 -28.64 7.25
C CYS A 692 15.11 -29.21 6.32
N PHE A 693 14.79 -29.35 5.04
CA PHE A 693 15.62 -30.06 4.05
C PHE A 693 17.03 -29.46 3.87
N GLY A 694 17.21 -28.18 4.16
CA GLY A 694 18.49 -27.48 4.04
C GLY A 694 19.52 -27.82 5.12
N ILE A 695 19.12 -28.45 6.24
CA ILE A 695 20.02 -28.68 7.37
C ILE A 695 21.10 -29.69 6.97
N GLY A 696 22.34 -29.19 6.85
CA GLY A 696 23.53 -29.94 6.50
C GLY A 696 24.61 -29.94 7.59
N SER A 697 24.34 -29.35 8.75
CA SER A 697 25.25 -29.33 9.90
C SER A 697 24.47 -29.22 11.21
N ILE A 698 24.85 -30.03 12.21
CA ILE A 698 24.37 -29.90 13.58
C ILE A 698 25.57 -30.02 14.50
N VAL A 699 25.75 -29.02 15.36
CA VAL A 699 26.76 -28.98 16.42
C VAL A 699 26.04 -29.00 17.76
N CYS A 700 26.28 -30.04 18.56
CA CYS A 700 25.81 -30.12 19.93
C CYS A 700 26.93 -29.72 20.88
N LYS A 701 26.69 -28.75 21.76
CA LYS A 701 27.65 -28.37 22.82
C LYS A 701 27.54 -29.25 24.07
N GLY A 702 26.39 -29.91 24.28
CA GLY A 702 26.13 -30.69 25.48
C GLY A 702 26.88 -32.02 25.54
N THR A 703 27.37 -32.39 26.73
CA THR A 703 27.96 -33.72 26.94
C THR A 703 26.92 -34.83 27.13
N MET A 704 25.66 -34.45 27.36
CA MET A 704 24.52 -35.36 27.50
C MET A 704 23.55 -35.14 26.32
N PRO A 705 23.19 -36.17 25.55
CA PRO A 705 22.27 -36.00 24.43
C PRO A 705 20.88 -35.57 24.89
N ALA A 706 20.34 -34.50 24.29
CA ALA A 706 18.96 -34.09 24.51
C ALA A 706 17.98 -35.21 24.11
N TYR A 707 16.84 -35.34 24.79
CA TYR A 707 15.80 -36.28 24.40
C TYR A 707 15.12 -35.82 23.09
N ILE A 708 15.16 -36.68 22.06
CA ILE A 708 14.49 -36.44 20.79
C ILE A 708 13.15 -37.19 20.76
N GLU A 709 12.05 -36.47 20.57
CA GLU A 709 10.75 -37.06 20.28
C GLU A 709 10.62 -37.47 18.79
N SER A 710 9.69 -38.39 18.52
CA SER A 710 9.43 -38.91 17.17
C SER A 710 9.24 -37.80 16.14
N GLY A 711 9.98 -37.90 15.03
CA GLY A 711 9.83 -37.02 13.87
C GLY A 711 10.45 -35.63 14.01
N ALA A 712 11.15 -35.33 15.11
CA ALA A 712 11.79 -34.02 15.32
C ALA A 712 12.70 -33.57 14.17
N PHE A 713 13.31 -34.52 13.45
CA PHE A 713 14.21 -34.28 12.32
C PHE A 713 13.74 -35.02 11.05
N ASP A 714 12.45 -35.29 10.90
CA ASP A 714 11.95 -35.91 9.67
C ASP A 714 12.20 -34.98 8.48
N GLY A 715 12.69 -35.53 7.38
CA GLY A 715 13.14 -34.76 6.22
C GLY A 715 14.57 -34.21 6.32
N VAL A 716 15.19 -34.17 7.50
CA VAL A 716 16.63 -33.82 7.60
C VAL A 716 17.46 -35.00 7.10
N ALA A 717 18.45 -34.72 6.25
CA ALA A 717 19.28 -35.74 5.63
C ALA A 717 20.36 -36.27 6.59
N LYS A 718 19.96 -37.03 7.62
CA LYS A 718 20.81 -37.56 8.71
C LYS A 718 22.04 -38.36 8.24
N ASP A 719 22.03 -38.84 7.00
CA ASP A 719 23.13 -39.57 6.37
C ASP A 719 24.16 -38.66 5.69
N ASN A 720 23.75 -37.43 5.31
CA ASN A 720 24.50 -36.55 4.42
C ASN A 720 25.53 -35.67 5.13
N PHE A 721 25.52 -35.59 6.46
CA PHE A 721 26.54 -34.86 7.22
C PHE A 721 26.96 -35.57 8.52
N THR A 722 27.92 -34.98 9.21
CA THR A 722 28.42 -35.45 10.50
C THR A 722 27.78 -34.63 11.62
N LEU A 723 27.17 -35.30 12.59
CA LEU A 723 26.78 -34.70 13.86
C LEU A 723 28.03 -34.49 14.72
N GLU A 724 28.32 -33.24 15.08
CA GLU A 724 29.46 -32.89 15.92
C GLU A 724 29.03 -32.77 17.38
N VAL A 725 29.72 -33.49 18.28
CA VAL A 725 29.40 -33.58 19.72
C VAL A 725 30.70 -33.51 20.54
N PRO A 726 30.70 -33.19 21.85
CA PRO A 726 31.92 -33.21 22.64
C PRO A 726 32.61 -34.58 22.58
N GLU A 727 33.95 -34.61 22.51
CA GLU A 727 34.73 -35.86 22.37
C GLU A 727 34.37 -36.90 23.44
N SER A 728 34.16 -36.45 24.68
CA SER A 728 33.76 -37.29 25.81
C SER A 728 32.35 -37.89 25.69
N ALA A 729 31.51 -37.38 24.78
CA ALA A 729 30.09 -37.69 24.66
C ALA A 729 29.74 -38.56 23.43
N ILE A 730 30.70 -38.85 22.53
CA ILE A 730 30.45 -39.61 21.29
C ILE A 730 29.66 -40.89 21.55
N SER A 731 30.10 -41.72 22.50
CA SER A 731 29.45 -43.00 22.80
C SER A 731 28.03 -42.83 23.33
N GLN A 732 27.75 -41.73 24.02
CA GLN A 732 26.40 -41.44 24.54
C GLN A 732 25.46 -41.06 23.39
N TYR A 733 25.90 -40.19 22.48
CA TYR A 733 25.11 -39.80 21.29
C TYR A 733 24.87 -40.98 20.34
N GLN A 734 25.85 -41.88 20.18
CA GLN A 734 25.69 -43.10 19.37
C GLN A 734 24.66 -44.09 19.95
N ALA A 735 24.44 -44.07 21.26
CA ALA A 735 23.48 -44.94 21.94
C ALA A 735 22.09 -44.30 22.13
N ALA A 736 22.01 -42.96 22.06
CA ALA A 736 20.78 -42.22 22.34
C ALA A 736 19.78 -42.29 21.18
N SER A 737 18.52 -42.57 21.50
CA SER A 737 17.44 -42.65 20.51
C SER A 737 17.28 -41.33 19.75
N GLY A 738 17.04 -41.40 18.44
CA GLY A 738 16.97 -40.24 17.53
C GLY A 738 18.35 -39.71 17.12
N TRP A 739 19.32 -39.64 18.04
CA TRP A 739 20.70 -39.27 17.71
C TRP A 739 21.46 -40.40 17.02
N CYS A 740 21.21 -41.64 17.41
CA CYS A 740 21.79 -42.83 16.79
C CYS A 740 21.39 -43.00 15.30
N ASP A 741 20.35 -42.28 14.84
CA ASP A 741 19.93 -42.27 13.44
C ASP A 741 20.94 -41.49 12.55
N PHE A 742 21.75 -40.61 13.13
CA PHE A 742 22.81 -39.90 12.41
C PHE A 742 23.97 -40.87 12.17
N LYS A 743 24.21 -41.24 10.91
CA LYS A 743 25.22 -42.24 10.55
C LYS A 743 26.65 -41.88 10.92
N ARG A 744 26.93 -40.58 11.10
CA ARG A 744 28.26 -40.05 11.43
C ARG A 744 28.15 -39.16 12.66
N ILE A 745 28.75 -39.60 13.76
CA ILE A 745 28.87 -38.85 15.01
C ILE A 745 30.35 -38.78 15.36
N ALA A 746 30.89 -37.57 15.52
CA ALA A 746 32.31 -37.35 15.78
C ALA A 746 32.54 -36.27 16.83
N ALA A 747 33.72 -36.30 17.45
CA ALA A 747 34.16 -35.25 18.35
C ALA A 747 34.16 -33.90 17.63
N HIS A 748 33.61 -32.89 18.29
CA HIS A 748 33.79 -31.50 17.96
C HIS A 748 35.20 -31.11 18.40
N HIS A 749 36.07 -30.88 17.42
CA HIS A 749 37.39 -30.31 17.64
C HIS A 749 37.49 -29.05 16.79
N GLU A 750 38.13 -28.01 17.32
CA GLU A 750 38.41 -26.83 16.52
C GLU A 750 39.63 -27.10 15.61
N LEU A 751 39.40 -27.67 14.43
CA LEU A 751 40.31 -27.59 13.30
C LEU A 751 39.49 -27.30 12.06
N VAL A 752 39.66 -26.11 11.50
CA VAL A 752 38.89 -25.66 10.35
C VAL A 752 39.81 -25.01 9.34
N CYS A 753 39.73 -25.46 8.10
CA CYS A 753 40.34 -24.83 6.94
C CYS A 753 39.33 -23.89 6.30
N ARG A 754 39.71 -22.63 6.06
CA ARG A 754 38.85 -21.64 5.41
C ARG A 754 39.58 -20.97 4.25
N PRO A 755 39.04 -21.00 3.02
CA PRO A 755 37.91 -21.83 2.59
C PRO A 755 38.19 -23.34 2.76
N SER A 756 37.14 -24.15 2.94
CA SER A 756 37.22 -25.62 2.95
C SER A 756 37.04 -26.23 1.55
N VAL A 757 37.04 -25.38 0.53
CA VAL A 757 36.93 -25.74 -0.88
C VAL A 757 37.94 -24.92 -1.68
N ALA A 758 38.49 -25.52 -2.72
CA ALA A 758 39.31 -24.84 -3.72
C ALA A 758 38.99 -25.45 -5.09
N CYS A 759 38.87 -24.63 -6.11
CA CYS A 759 38.62 -25.13 -7.46
C CYS A 759 39.55 -24.47 -8.47
N ALA A 760 39.76 -25.13 -9.60
CA ALA A 760 40.56 -24.60 -10.70
C ALA A 760 39.94 -24.95 -12.06
N LEU A 761 40.24 -24.14 -13.06
CA LEU A 761 40.04 -24.51 -14.46
C LEU A 761 41.30 -25.24 -14.98
N SER A 762 41.48 -25.32 -16.30
CA SER A 762 42.60 -26.07 -16.88
C SER A 762 43.98 -25.46 -16.61
N THR A 763 44.06 -24.20 -16.21
CA THR A 763 45.32 -23.53 -15.88
C THR A 763 45.75 -23.80 -14.43
N GLN A 764 47.00 -23.49 -14.09
CA GLN A 764 47.49 -23.65 -12.71
C GLN A 764 46.86 -22.57 -11.82
N HIS A 765 46.26 -22.98 -10.71
CA HIS A 765 45.61 -22.08 -9.75
C HIS A 765 46.32 -22.13 -8.39
N LYS A 766 46.36 -21.01 -7.68
CA LYS A 766 46.90 -20.91 -6.31
C LYS A 766 45.87 -20.28 -5.39
N GLN A 767 45.50 -21.01 -4.34
CA GLN A 767 44.51 -20.59 -3.35
C GLN A 767 45.16 -20.40 -1.98
N LYS A 768 44.82 -19.31 -1.28
CA LYS A 768 45.16 -19.15 0.13
C LYS A 768 44.09 -19.76 1.01
N LEU A 769 44.55 -20.45 2.05
CA LEU A 769 43.75 -21.12 3.06
C LEU A 769 44.18 -20.61 4.44
N VAL A 770 43.23 -20.42 5.35
CA VAL A 770 43.48 -20.11 6.76
C VAL A 770 43.07 -21.33 7.57
N ILE A 771 44.04 -21.93 8.25
CA ILE A 771 43.78 -23.01 9.19
C ILE A 771 43.63 -22.39 10.57
N ASN A 772 42.47 -22.56 11.21
CA ASN A 772 42.25 -22.28 12.62
C ASN A 772 42.22 -23.61 13.36
N ALA A 773 43.09 -23.76 14.35
CA ALA A 773 43.23 -24.98 15.12
C ALA A 773 43.27 -24.68 16.63
N GLU A 774 42.78 -25.58 17.47
CA GLU A 774 42.97 -25.54 18.93
C GLU A 774 44.43 -25.84 19.34
N GLY A 775 45.25 -26.38 18.43
CA GLY A 775 46.64 -26.75 18.68
C GLY A 775 47.50 -26.87 17.41
N GLU A 776 48.58 -27.67 17.49
CA GLU A 776 49.44 -27.96 16.34
C GLU A 776 48.74 -28.82 15.29
N TRP A 777 49.01 -28.57 14.01
CA TRP A 777 48.40 -29.30 12.89
C TRP A 777 49.43 -29.60 11.77
N GLU A 778 49.12 -30.59 10.92
CA GLU A 778 49.92 -30.99 9.74
C GLU A 778 49.04 -31.41 8.55
N VAL A 779 49.58 -31.40 7.33
CA VAL A 779 48.92 -31.96 6.13
C VAL A 779 49.11 -33.48 6.12
N ALA A 780 48.03 -34.22 6.38
CA ALA A 780 48.02 -35.68 6.43
C ALA A 780 48.04 -36.32 5.03
N SER A 781 47.32 -35.75 4.06
CA SER A 781 47.31 -36.23 2.67
C SER A 781 46.90 -35.13 1.68
N LYS A 782 47.25 -35.31 0.40
CA LYS A 782 46.86 -34.42 -0.71
C LYS A 782 46.95 -35.15 -2.06
N PRO A 783 46.22 -34.71 -3.10
CA PRO A 783 46.39 -35.25 -4.45
C PRO A 783 47.79 -34.98 -5.02
N SER A 784 48.28 -35.84 -5.92
CA SER A 784 49.61 -35.69 -6.56
C SER A 784 49.73 -34.41 -7.41
N TRP A 785 48.59 -33.90 -7.87
CA TRP A 785 48.46 -32.66 -8.63
C TRP A 785 48.23 -31.41 -7.75
N CYS A 786 48.29 -31.55 -6.43
CA CYS A 786 48.23 -30.44 -5.47
C CYS A 786 49.54 -30.30 -4.68
N GLU A 787 49.92 -29.06 -4.32
CA GLU A 787 51.03 -28.75 -3.41
C GLU A 787 50.55 -27.79 -2.32
N VAL A 788 51.00 -27.98 -1.07
CA VAL A 788 50.54 -27.21 0.10
C VAL A 788 51.77 -26.68 0.84
N SER A 789 51.83 -25.38 1.10
CA SER A 789 52.96 -24.74 1.78
C SER A 789 52.51 -23.57 2.69
N PRO A 790 52.87 -23.56 3.99
CA PRO A 790 53.56 -24.62 4.72
C PRO A 790 52.67 -25.86 4.92
N ALA A 791 53.29 -27.04 5.06
CA ALA A 791 52.58 -28.31 5.27
C ALA A 791 52.29 -28.64 6.75
N SER A 792 52.59 -27.72 7.68
CA SER A 792 52.26 -27.82 9.11
C SER A 792 52.22 -26.43 9.75
N GLY A 793 51.58 -26.30 10.92
CA GLY A 793 51.43 -25.04 11.65
C GLY A 793 50.83 -25.20 13.05
N ASN A 794 50.49 -24.09 13.70
CA ASN A 794 49.86 -24.08 15.03
C ASN A 794 48.85 -22.93 15.12
N LYS A 795 47.70 -23.17 15.75
CA LYS A 795 46.60 -22.20 15.87
C LYS A 795 46.18 -21.63 14.50
N LYS A 796 46.10 -20.31 14.38
CA LYS A 796 45.74 -19.60 13.15
C LYS A 796 46.97 -19.45 12.23
N THR A 797 46.95 -20.12 11.08
CA THR A 797 48.06 -20.13 10.11
C THR A 797 47.55 -19.94 8.68
N GLU A 798 48.23 -19.11 7.87
CA GLU A 798 47.98 -18.96 6.43
C GLU A 798 48.78 -20.01 5.63
N VAL A 799 48.12 -20.67 4.68
CA VAL A 799 48.63 -21.77 3.87
C VAL A 799 48.33 -21.51 2.39
N THR A 800 49.29 -21.78 1.50
CA THR A 800 49.09 -21.71 0.04
C THR A 800 48.90 -23.12 -0.53
N LEU A 801 47.74 -23.36 -1.15
CA LEU A 801 47.43 -24.52 -1.98
C LEU A 801 47.70 -24.19 -3.45
N THR A 802 48.50 -25.00 -4.14
CA THR A 802 48.76 -24.89 -5.59
C THR A 802 48.16 -26.10 -6.31
N ILE A 803 47.25 -25.85 -7.25
CA ILE A 803 46.63 -26.84 -8.13
C ILE A 803 47.35 -26.80 -9.47
N LYS A 804 47.99 -27.89 -9.88
CA LYS A 804 48.75 -27.96 -11.14
C LYS A 804 47.83 -27.85 -12.35
N GLY A 805 48.29 -27.21 -13.42
CA GLY A 805 47.56 -27.14 -14.68
C GLY A 805 47.35 -28.51 -15.35
N MET A 806 46.41 -28.57 -16.29
CA MET A 806 46.09 -29.73 -17.13
C MET A 806 45.74 -29.28 -18.56
N ALA A 807 45.68 -30.21 -19.52
CA ALA A 807 45.28 -29.85 -20.88
C ALA A 807 43.78 -29.50 -20.93
N MET A 808 43.41 -28.49 -21.74
CA MET A 808 42.03 -27.99 -21.86
C MET A 808 41.00 -29.04 -22.30
N THR A 809 41.44 -30.12 -22.95
CA THR A 809 40.60 -31.24 -23.41
C THR A 809 40.52 -32.40 -22.42
N SER A 810 41.18 -32.30 -21.27
CA SER A 810 41.18 -33.35 -20.25
C SER A 810 39.85 -33.36 -19.47
N GLY A 811 39.41 -34.52 -19.00
CA GLY A 811 38.22 -34.64 -18.15
C GLY A 811 38.42 -34.05 -16.75
N ASN A 812 37.35 -33.97 -15.97
CA ASN A 812 37.36 -33.39 -14.63
C ASN A 812 38.12 -34.27 -13.63
N ARG A 813 38.75 -33.66 -12.62
CA ARG A 813 39.38 -34.39 -11.52
C ARG A 813 39.06 -33.75 -10.18
N GLU A 814 38.86 -34.59 -9.18
CA GLU A 814 38.52 -34.18 -7.81
C GLU A 814 39.44 -34.89 -6.82
N GLY A 815 39.65 -34.28 -5.66
CA GLY A 815 40.48 -34.80 -4.59
C GLY A 815 40.30 -34.00 -3.31
N LYS A 816 41.06 -34.37 -2.27
CA LYS A 816 40.96 -33.75 -0.95
C LYS A 816 42.35 -33.49 -0.36
N VAL A 817 42.56 -32.30 0.16
CA VAL A 817 43.72 -31.99 1.02
C VAL A 817 43.26 -32.15 2.46
N VAL A 818 43.89 -33.04 3.20
CA VAL A 818 43.49 -33.39 4.57
C VAL A 818 44.46 -32.76 5.55
N PHE A 819 43.98 -31.89 6.42
CA PHE A 819 44.70 -31.35 7.57
C PHE A 819 44.38 -32.19 8.80
N ARG A 820 45.33 -32.37 9.71
CA ARG A 820 45.19 -33.16 10.94
C ARG A 820 45.73 -32.39 12.15
N LEU A 821 45.03 -32.42 13.28
CA LEU A 821 45.58 -31.99 14.56
C LEU A 821 46.64 -32.98 15.02
N LYS A 822 47.86 -32.53 15.33
CA LYS A 822 48.92 -33.43 15.79
C LYS A 822 48.51 -34.15 17.07
N ASN A 823 48.87 -35.43 17.17
CA ASN A 823 48.56 -36.32 18.29
C ASN A 823 47.05 -36.55 18.53
N LYS A 824 46.20 -36.16 17.58
CA LYS A 824 44.76 -36.46 17.56
C LYS A 824 44.40 -37.08 16.21
N ASP A 825 43.37 -37.91 16.17
CA ASP A 825 42.84 -38.47 14.91
C ASP A 825 41.80 -37.54 14.24
N TYR A 826 41.74 -36.27 14.65
CA TYR A 826 40.84 -35.29 14.07
C TYR A 826 41.43 -34.64 12.82
N THR A 827 40.67 -34.68 11.74
CA THR A 827 41.04 -34.08 10.46
C THR A 827 39.99 -33.10 9.95
N HIS A 828 40.45 -32.12 9.18
CA HIS A 828 39.58 -31.24 8.41
C HIS A 828 40.02 -31.24 6.96
N GLU A 829 39.07 -31.30 6.04
CA GLU A 829 39.34 -31.49 4.62
C GLU A 829 39.11 -30.19 3.85
N CYS A 830 40.02 -29.87 2.94
CA CYS A 830 39.77 -28.94 1.86
C CYS A 830 39.48 -29.75 0.59
N SER A 831 38.25 -29.71 0.10
CA SER A 831 37.89 -30.34 -1.18
C SER A 831 38.55 -29.57 -2.32
N VAL A 832 39.15 -30.28 -3.26
CA VAL A 832 39.84 -29.68 -4.40
C VAL A 832 39.27 -30.26 -5.70
N SER A 833 38.78 -29.40 -6.58
CA SER A 833 38.26 -29.81 -7.89
C SER A 833 38.97 -29.06 -9.02
N GLN A 834 39.09 -29.72 -10.17
CA GLN A 834 39.62 -29.09 -11.38
C GLN A 834 38.87 -29.57 -12.61
N TYR A 835 38.46 -28.61 -13.45
CA TYR A 835 37.63 -28.86 -14.62
C TYR A 835 38.39 -28.56 -15.91
N GLY A 836 38.20 -29.44 -16.90
CA GLY A 836 38.62 -29.20 -18.27
C GLY A 836 37.73 -28.14 -18.90
N TYR A 837 38.32 -27.02 -19.33
CA TYR A 837 37.56 -25.96 -19.98
C TYR A 837 38.39 -25.27 -21.05
N LYS A 838 37.72 -24.78 -22.08
CA LYS A 838 38.34 -24.16 -23.26
C LYS A 838 38.97 -22.79 -22.98
N TYR A 839 38.62 -22.14 -21.86
CA TYR A 839 39.18 -20.87 -21.43
C TYR A 839 39.88 -21.04 -20.07
N GLY A 840 41.03 -20.39 -19.90
CA GLY A 840 41.77 -20.34 -18.65
C GLY A 840 41.13 -19.40 -17.62
N GLU A 841 41.57 -19.49 -16.37
CA GLU A 841 41.28 -18.48 -15.36
C GLU A 841 41.84 -17.12 -15.81
N ASP A 842 41.08 -16.06 -15.57
CA ASP A 842 41.38 -14.67 -15.97
C ASP A 842 41.53 -14.45 -17.49
N GLU A 843 41.15 -15.41 -18.34
CA GLU A 843 41.19 -15.26 -19.81
C GLU A 843 40.09 -14.30 -20.30
N TRP A 844 40.46 -13.36 -21.17
CA TRP A 844 39.54 -12.37 -21.75
C TRP A 844 38.86 -12.87 -23.02
N ILE A 845 37.54 -12.70 -23.09
CA ILE A 845 36.69 -13.16 -24.18
C ILE A 845 35.96 -11.96 -24.81
N PRO A 846 36.24 -11.63 -26.09
CA PRO A 846 35.45 -10.64 -26.81
C PRO A 846 34.09 -11.23 -27.21
N LEU A 847 33.01 -10.61 -26.74
CA LEU A 847 31.63 -11.01 -27.07
C LEU A 847 31.08 -10.22 -28.26
N GLN A 848 31.48 -8.95 -28.38
CA GLN A 848 31.08 -8.07 -29.49
C GLN A 848 32.20 -7.07 -29.77
N LYS A 849 32.39 -6.71 -31.04
CA LYS A 849 33.29 -5.63 -31.47
C LYS A 849 32.48 -4.53 -32.14
N ALA A 850 32.76 -3.28 -31.77
CA ALA A 850 32.16 -2.11 -32.38
C ALA A 850 32.53 -2.00 -33.87
N THR A 851 31.57 -1.60 -34.68
CA THR A 851 31.75 -1.28 -36.11
C THR A 851 31.52 0.20 -36.40
N LYS A 852 31.10 0.97 -35.39
CA LYS A 852 30.89 2.43 -35.46
C LYS A 852 31.66 3.15 -34.34
N GLY A 853 31.83 4.46 -34.50
CA GLY A 853 32.60 5.32 -33.61
C GLY A 853 34.04 5.55 -34.08
N ARG A 854 34.50 6.80 -33.97
CA ARG A 854 35.84 7.26 -34.38
C ARG A 854 36.93 6.93 -33.36
N ASN A 855 36.55 6.70 -32.10
CA ASN A 855 37.46 6.37 -31.01
C ASN A 855 37.68 4.85 -30.80
N GLY A 856 37.30 4.01 -31.77
CA GLY A 856 37.50 2.56 -31.69
C GLY A 856 36.40 1.79 -30.94
N GLY A 857 35.27 2.44 -30.63
CA GLY A 857 34.12 1.86 -29.95
C GLY A 857 34.08 2.12 -28.45
N ILE A 858 32.90 1.98 -27.87
CA ILE A 858 32.63 2.22 -26.44
C ILE A 858 32.71 0.88 -25.70
N ASN A 859 33.42 0.82 -24.57
CA ASN A 859 33.64 -0.45 -23.88
C ASN A 859 32.54 -0.74 -22.84
N ILE A 860 32.03 -1.97 -22.87
CA ILE A 860 31.25 -2.58 -21.78
C ILE A 860 32.00 -3.83 -21.32
N VAL A 861 32.22 -3.95 -20.02
CA VAL A 861 32.88 -5.07 -19.38
C VAL A 861 31.90 -5.76 -18.45
N LEU A 862 31.51 -7.00 -18.74
CA LEU A 862 30.66 -7.82 -17.88
C LEU A 862 31.51 -8.88 -17.18
N LEU A 863 31.50 -8.88 -15.85
CA LEU A 863 32.22 -9.84 -15.02
C LEU A 863 31.23 -10.54 -14.09
N GLY A 864 31.11 -11.86 -14.18
CA GLY A 864 30.33 -12.58 -13.18
C GLY A 864 31.11 -12.73 -11.88
N ASP A 865 30.41 -12.75 -10.76
CA ASP A 865 31.02 -13.05 -9.46
C ASP A 865 30.21 -14.12 -8.72
N GLY A 866 30.87 -15.01 -7.99
CA GLY A 866 30.24 -16.19 -7.38
C GLY A 866 30.01 -17.34 -8.36
N TYR A 867 30.79 -17.42 -9.45
CA TYR A 867 30.80 -18.56 -10.36
C TYR A 867 32.05 -19.40 -10.12
N ASN A 868 31.86 -20.62 -9.61
CA ASN A 868 32.97 -21.54 -9.38
C ASN A 868 33.40 -22.26 -10.68
N ALA A 869 34.44 -23.09 -10.61
CA ALA A 869 34.97 -23.78 -11.78
C ALA A 869 33.93 -24.68 -12.48
N LYS A 870 32.98 -25.25 -11.72
CA LYS A 870 31.91 -26.09 -12.25
C LYS A 870 30.89 -25.25 -13.00
N ASP A 871 30.40 -24.16 -12.41
CA ASP A 871 29.45 -23.24 -13.04
C ASP A 871 29.98 -22.71 -14.38
N ILE A 872 31.29 -22.44 -14.44
CA ILE A 872 31.99 -22.00 -15.66
C ILE A 872 32.09 -23.15 -16.68
N ALA A 873 32.53 -24.33 -16.25
CA ALA A 873 32.77 -25.48 -17.13
C ALA A 873 31.48 -26.05 -17.73
N ASP A 874 30.39 -26.08 -16.96
CA ASP A 874 29.06 -26.49 -17.40
C ASP A 874 28.45 -25.48 -18.40
N GLY A 875 28.96 -24.25 -18.41
CA GLY A 875 28.60 -23.21 -19.37
C GLY A 875 27.61 -22.17 -18.85
N ASP A 876 27.15 -22.29 -17.60
CA ASP A 876 26.19 -21.37 -16.98
C ASP A 876 26.73 -19.94 -16.95
N TYR A 877 28.01 -19.76 -16.58
CA TYR A 877 28.67 -18.45 -16.59
C TYR A 877 28.51 -17.72 -17.93
N LEU A 878 28.97 -18.34 -19.03
CA LEU A 878 28.91 -17.70 -20.35
C LEU A 878 27.48 -17.53 -20.86
N LYS A 879 26.57 -18.44 -20.48
CA LYS A 879 25.15 -18.33 -20.81
C LYS A 879 24.55 -17.09 -20.15
N HIS A 880 24.74 -16.92 -18.84
CA HIS A 880 24.22 -15.79 -18.08
C HIS A 880 24.82 -14.47 -18.57
N ILE A 881 26.15 -14.38 -18.73
CA ILE A 881 26.81 -13.17 -19.23
C ILE A 881 26.25 -12.77 -20.61
N LYS A 882 26.08 -13.73 -21.54
CA LYS A 882 25.49 -13.42 -22.86
C LYS A 882 24.05 -12.97 -22.75
N GLN A 883 23.28 -13.56 -21.84
CA GLN A 883 21.91 -13.15 -21.61
C GLN A 883 21.83 -11.70 -21.09
N GLU A 884 22.71 -11.30 -20.15
CA GLU A 884 22.74 -9.92 -19.67
C GLU A 884 23.16 -8.91 -20.75
N VAL A 885 24.05 -9.32 -21.67
CA VAL A 885 24.34 -8.51 -22.87
C VAL A 885 23.07 -8.29 -23.69
N GLU A 886 22.27 -9.34 -23.93
CA GLU A 886 21.01 -9.20 -24.67
C GLU A 886 19.97 -8.37 -23.91
N HIS A 887 19.88 -8.47 -22.59
CA HIS A 887 18.99 -7.65 -21.79
C HIS A 887 19.35 -6.16 -21.85
N PHE A 888 20.64 -5.84 -21.74
CA PHE A 888 21.15 -4.47 -21.87
C PHE A 888 20.84 -3.86 -23.25
N PHE A 889 21.06 -4.62 -24.33
CA PHE A 889 20.76 -4.16 -25.70
C PHE A 889 19.30 -4.39 -26.12
N GLY A 890 18.46 -4.94 -25.25
CA GLY A 890 17.06 -5.23 -25.52
C GLY A 890 16.17 -3.97 -25.55
N ILE A 891 16.66 -2.86 -25.00
CA ILE A 891 15.94 -1.60 -24.81
C ILE A 891 16.54 -0.47 -25.67
N GLU A 892 15.71 0.46 -26.14
CA GLU A 892 16.15 1.66 -26.84
C GLU A 892 16.71 2.71 -25.86
N PRO A 893 17.80 3.44 -26.21
CA PRO A 893 18.45 3.50 -27.51
C PRO A 893 19.59 2.48 -27.69
N TYR A 894 19.93 1.69 -26.67
CA TYR A 894 21.03 0.74 -26.74
C TYR A 894 20.86 -0.26 -27.87
N LYS A 895 19.62 -0.71 -28.12
CA LYS A 895 19.25 -1.56 -29.25
C LYS A 895 19.65 -0.96 -30.60
N THR A 896 19.24 0.28 -30.89
CA THR A 896 19.59 0.97 -32.15
C THR A 896 21.08 1.25 -32.28
N TYR A 897 21.76 1.57 -31.17
CA TYR A 897 23.17 1.95 -31.14
C TYR A 897 24.14 0.82 -30.80
N ARG A 898 23.68 -0.44 -30.76
CA ARG A 898 24.49 -1.62 -30.36
C ARG A 898 25.85 -1.71 -31.06
N ASN A 899 25.92 -1.35 -32.34
CA ASN A 899 27.14 -1.39 -33.16
C ASN A 899 28.25 -0.40 -32.75
N TYR A 900 27.98 0.50 -31.80
CA TYR A 900 28.99 1.39 -31.22
C TYR A 900 29.79 0.75 -30.08
N PHE A 901 29.37 -0.41 -29.57
CA PHE A 901 29.93 -0.98 -28.34
C PHE A 901 30.85 -2.19 -28.61
N ASN A 902 32.02 -2.17 -27.97
CA ASN A 902 32.83 -3.35 -27.71
C ASN A 902 32.35 -3.98 -26.40
N VAL A 903 32.09 -5.28 -26.40
CA VAL A 903 31.62 -6.00 -25.22
C VAL A 903 32.60 -7.09 -24.88
N TYR A 904 33.10 -7.05 -23.65
CA TYR A 904 34.07 -8.01 -23.12
C TYR A 904 33.52 -8.71 -21.90
N THR A 905 33.93 -9.96 -21.74
CA THR A 905 33.90 -10.65 -20.45
C THR A 905 35.26 -11.28 -20.21
N ALA A 906 35.49 -11.77 -19.01
CA ALA A 906 36.64 -12.61 -18.67
C ALA A 906 36.15 -13.89 -17.99
N VAL A 907 37.07 -14.70 -17.47
CA VAL A 907 36.73 -15.86 -16.63
C VAL A 907 37.24 -15.65 -15.18
N PRO A 908 36.58 -14.76 -14.41
CA PRO A 908 36.90 -14.53 -13.00
C PRO A 908 36.46 -15.73 -12.15
N LEU A 909 37.39 -16.61 -11.82
CA LEU A 909 37.10 -17.82 -11.06
C LEU A 909 36.78 -17.47 -9.60
N SER A 910 35.59 -17.83 -9.13
CA SER A 910 35.25 -17.81 -7.70
C SER A 910 35.58 -19.15 -7.05
N THR A 911 35.93 -19.13 -5.75
CA THR A 911 36.15 -20.37 -5.00
C THR A 911 34.83 -21.08 -4.70
N GLU A 912 33.79 -20.31 -4.43
CA GLU A 912 32.43 -20.81 -4.16
C GLU A 912 31.43 -20.31 -5.20
N THR A 913 30.34 -21.08 -5.33
CA THR A 913 29.16 -20.63 -6.07
C THR A 913 28.31 -19.73 -5.16
N GLY A 914 27.69 -18.70 -5.72
CA GLY A 914 26.81 -17.80 -4.98
C GLY A 914 27.47 -16.52 -4.45
N VAL A 915 26.64 -15.63 -3.92
CA VAL A 915 27.06 -14.38 -3.28
C VAL A 915 26.64 -14.38 -1.82
N GLY A 916 27.54 -13.94 -0.94
CA GLY A 916 27.32 -13.91 0.50
C GLY A 916 26.51 -12.71 0.96
N THR A 917 26.08 -12.70 2.21
CA THR A 917 25.39 -11.57 2.86
C THR A 917 26.27 -10.99 3.97
N VAL A 918 25.80 -9.93 4.65
CA VAL A 918 26.46 -9.39 5.85
C VAL A 918 26.78 -10.46 6.91
N ASN A 919 26.03 -11.57 6.92
CA ASN A 919 26.16 -12.65 7.89
C ASN A 919 26.66 -13.98 7.28
N THR A 920 26.79 -14.07 5.96
CA THR A 920 27.29 -15.27 5.26
C THR A 920 28.47 -14.87 4.38
N ILE A 921 29.67 -15.35 4.72
CA ILE A 921 30.86 -15.11 3.89
C ILE A 921 30.86 -16.14 2.77
N ARG A 922 30.87 -15.68 1.52
CA ARG A 922 31.17 -16.51 0.33
C ARG A 922 32.49 -16.04 -0.26
N TYR A 923 33.37 -16.98 -0.57
CA TYR A 923 34.67 -16.70 -1.21
C TYR A 923 34.52 -16.58 -2.73
N ASN A 924 33.96 -15.45 -3.16
CA ASN A 924 33.85 -15.08 -4.57
C ASN A 924 35.01 -14.14 -4.98
N ARG A 925 35.20 -13.97 -6.30
CA ARG A 925 36.40 -13.35 -6.89
C ARG A 925 36.59 -11.90 -6.45
N PHE A 926 35.51 -11.13 -6.41
CA PHE A 926 35.56 -9.69 -6.13
C PHE A 926 35.05 -9.34 -4.73
N SER A 927 34.90 -10.32 -3.83
CA SER A 927 34.33 -10.13 -2.49
C SER A 927 32.93 -9.48 -2.52
N THR A 928 32.14 -9.79 -3.55
CA THR A 928 30.76 -9.30 -3.64
C THR A 928 29.93 -9.85 -2.49
N THR A 929 29.19 -8.98 -1.80
CA THR A 929 28.32 -9.35 -0.69
C THR A 929 27.16 -8.37 -0.52
N PHE A 930 26.01 -8.89 -0.11
CA PHE A 930 24.88 -8.05 0.30
C PHE A 930 25.19 -7.30 1.60
N THR A 931 24.72 -6.06 1.68
CA THR A 931 24.92 -5.14 2.81
C THR A 931 23.71 -5.01 3.74
N GLY A 932 22.64 -5.76 3.46
CA GLY A 932 21.32 -5.68 4.09
C GLY A 932 20.28 -5.19 3.07
N GLY A 933 19.06 -5.74 3.13
CA GLY A 933 18.02 -5.47 2.12
C GLY A 933 18.48 -5.86 0.72
N VAL A 934 18.52 -4.88 -0.19
CA VAL A 934 18.85 -5.02 -1.62
C VAL A 934 20.22 -4.43 -1.98
N GLY A 935 20.99 -3.91 -1.01
CA GLY A 935 22.27 -3.26 -1.29
C GLY A 935 23.42 -4.26 -1.48
N LEU A 936 24.26 -4.06 -2.49
CA LEU A 936 25.48 -4.84 -2.75
C LEU A 936 26.76 -4.00 -2.62
N LYS A 937 27.84 -4.64 -2.16
CA LYS A 937 29.20 -4.09 -2.19
C LYS A 937 30.19 -5.15 -2.66
N ALA A 938 31.36 -4.73 -3.11
CA ALA A 938 32.48 -5.57 -3.50
C ALA A 938 33.81 -4.83 -3.28
N ASP A 939 34.94 -5.47 -3.60
CA ASP A 939 36.23 -4.79 -3.72
C ASP A 939 36.30 -4.03 -5.06
N TYR A 940 35.97 -2.75 -5.02
CA TYR A 940 35.93 -1.90 -6.21
C TYR A 940 37.32 -1.70 -6.84
N ASP A 941 38.38 -1.66 -6.03
CA ASP A 941 39.75 -1.48 -6.52
C ASP A 941 40.19 -2.71 -7.34
N GLU A 942 39.84 -3.91 -6.86
CA GLU A 942 40.08 -5.14 -7.60
C GLU A 942 39.28 -5.16 -8.91
N ILE A 943 38.00 -4.80 -8.90
CA ILE A 943 37.16 -4.75 -10.11
C ILE A 943 37.74 -3.80 -11.16
N PHE A 944 38.10 -2.58 -10.78
CA PHE A 944 38.69 -1.61 -11.72
C PHE A 944 40.06 -2.09 -12.24
N SER A 945 40.90 -2.63 -11.36
CA SER A 945 42.19 -3.19 -11.76
C SER A 945 42.02 -4.37 -12.72
N TYR A 946 40.99 -5.19 -12.51
CA TYR A 946 40.68 -6.33 -13.34
C TYR A 946 40.18 -5.86 -14.72
N ALA A 947 39.23 -4.92 -14.77
CA ALA A 947 38.67 -4.39 -16.01
C ALA A 947 39.72 -3.74 -16.94
N LEU A 948 40.81 -3.18 -16.39
CA LEU A 948 41.96 -2.68 -17.18
C LEU A 948 42.70 -3.78 -17.97
N GLY A 949 42.42 -5.06 -17.71
CA GLY A 949 42.91 -6.17 -18.51
C GLY A 949 42.13 -6.40 -19.82
N ALA A 950 40.95 -5.81 -19.98
CA ALA A 950 40.16 -5.95 -21.19
C ALA A 950 40.87 -5.30 -22.40
N PRO A 951 40.83 -5.90 -23.61
CA PRO A 951 41.71 -5.54 -24.73
C PRO A 951 41.79 -4.05 -25.12
N THR A 952 40.71 -3.29 -24.99
CA THR A 952 40.63 -1.87 -25.38
C THR A 952 40.37 -0.93 -24.21
N VAL A 953 40.34 -1.45 -22.98
CA VAL A 953 40.16 -0.63 -21.76
C VAL A 953 41.53 -0.19 -21.26
N ASN A 954 41.67 1.09 -20.96
CA ASN A 954 42.88 1.69 -20.41
C ASN A 954 42.49 2.79 -19.41
N LYS A 955 43.47 3.38 -18.74
CA LYS A 955 43.21 4.41 -17.71
C LYS A 955 42.51 5.65 -18.26
N ASP A 956 42.73 6.01 -19.52
CA ASP A 956 42.19 7.24 -20.10
C ASP A 956 40.70 7.08 -20.44
N ASN A 957 40.28 5.88 -20.86
CA ASN A 957 38.89 5.57 -21.23
C ASN A 957 38.12 4.77 -20.17
N LEU A 958 38.71 4.49 -18.99
CA LEU A 958 38.01 3.80 -17.90
C LEU A 958 36.78 4.58 -17.40
N LYS A 959 36.85 5.90 -17.40
CA LYS A 959 35.73 6.80 -17.08
C LYS A 959 34.58 6.76 -18.08
N GLU A 960 34.81 6.18 -19.25
CA GLU A 960 33.85 6.00 -20.35
C GLU A 960 33.47 4.53 -20.54
N THR A 961 34.03 3.64 -19.72
CA THR A 961 33.78 2.20 -19.74
C THR A 961 32.70 1.84 -18.72
N LEU A 962 31.63 1.17 -19.15
CA LEU A 962 30.64 0.61 -18.24
C LEU A 962 31.11 -0.75 -17.72
N ILE A 963 31.25 -0.90 -16.41
CA ILE A 963 31.52 -2.18 -15.77
C ILE A 963 30.22 -2.71 -15.15
N ILE A 964 29.84 -3.94 -15.51
CA ILE A 964 28.68 -4.63 -14.96
C ILE A 964 29.20 -5.86 -14.22
N ILE A 965 28.95 -5.92 -12.91
CA ILE A 965 29.14 -7.14 -12.13
C ILE A 965 27.83 -7.92 -12.20
N VAL A 966 27.92 -9.22 -12.50
CA VAL A 966 26.78 -10.16 -12.53
C VAL A 966 26.94 -11.14 -11.37
N PRO A 967 26.46 -10.79 -10.16
CA PRO A 967 26.39 -11.72 -9.03
C PRO A 967 25.63 -12.99 -9.41
N ASN A 968 26.20 -14.16 -9.11
CA ASN A 968 25.51 -15.44 -9.20
C ASN A 968 24.53 -15.60 -8.03
N SER A 969 23.45 -14.82 -8.04
CA SER A 969 22.37 -14.88 -7.04
C SER A 969 21.05 -14.59 -7.71
N THR A 970 20.00 -15.31 -7.29
CA THR A 970 18.63 -15.10 -7.77
C THR A 970 17.86 -14.06 -6.96
N ASP A 971 18.45 -13.56 -5.86
CA ASP A 971 17.85 -12.52 -5.03
C ASP A 971 17.95 -11.15 -5.72
N TYR A 972 16.92 -10.32 -5.49
CA TYR A 972 16.94 -8.93 -5.94
C TYR A 972 17.98 -8.11 -5.16
N GLY A 973 18.79 -7.32 -5.87
CA GLY A 973 19.82 -6.49 -5.24
C GLY A 973 20.48 -5.44 -6.13
N GLY A 974 19.75 -4.85 -7.08
CA GLY A 974 20.31 -3.85 -7.98
C GLY A 974 20.93 -2.67 -7.25
N ILE A 975 22.16 -2.28 -7.63
CA ILE A 975 22.78 -1.02 -7.19
C ILE A 975 23.89 -0.57 -8.15
N CYS A 976 23.97 0.73 -8.39
CA CYS A 976 25.05 1.36 -9.15
C CYS A 976 26.00 2.19 -8.27
N GLN A 977 27.30 1.96 -8.42
CA GLN A 977 28.39 2.71 -7.77
C GLN A 977 29.01 3.66 -8.80
N MET A 978 29.12 4.95 -8.48
CA MET A 978 29.54 6.00 -9.42
C MET A 978 30.62 6.91 -8.83
N TRP A 979 31.51 7.41 -9.69
CA TRP A 979 32.58 8.35 -9.32
C TRP A 979 32.52 9.64 -10.15
N PRO A 980 32.82 10.82 -9.56
CA PRO A 980 32.78 12.11 -10.24
C PRO A 980 33.60 12.24 -11.53
N ASP A 981 34.60 11.38 -11.75
CA ASP A 981 35.38 11.37 -13.00
C ASP A 981 34.64 10.74 -14.19
N GLY A 982 33.54 10.02 -13.92
CA GLY A 982 32.69 9.34 -14.90
C GLY A 982 32.62 7.82 -14.72
N SER A 983 33.58 7.21 -14.01
CA SER A 983 33.61 5.76 -13.80
C SER A 983 32.38 5.25 -13.06
N ALA A 984 31.93 4.02 -13.39
CA ALA A 984 30.83 3.36 -12.70
C ALA A 984 30.95 1.83 -12.72
N ILE A 985 30.39 1.21 -11.68
CA ILE A 985 30.20 -0.24 -11.54
C ILE A 985 28.72 -0.47 -11.22
N ALA A 986 28.01 -1.20 -12.08
CA ALA A 986 26.64 -1.62 -11.83
C ALA A 986 26.59 -3.08 -11.37
N PHE A 987 25.89 -3.36 -10.28
CA PHE A 987 25.64 -4.72 -9.82
C PHE A 987 24.27 -5.18 -10.30
N CYS A 988 24.26 -6.25 -11.09
CA CYS A 988 23.06 -6.77 -11.75
C CYS A 988 22.94 -8.28 -11.46
N PRO A 989 22.40 -8.69 -10.28
CA PRO A 989 22.20 -10.11 -9.96
C PRO A 989 21.17 -10.76 -10.89
N LEU A 990 21.19 -12.09 -10.97
CA LEU A 990 20.26 -12.92 -11.76
C LEU A 990 18.85 -13.01 -11.14
N SER A 991 18.29 -11.86 -10.76
CA SER A 991 17.01 -11.77 -10.05
C SER A 991 15.92 -12.57 -10.78
N THR A 992 15.30 -13.49 -10.06
CA THR A 992 14.15 -14.27 -10.53
C THR A 992 12.82 -13.71 -10.00
N TYR A 993 12.82 -12.48 -9.49
CA TYR A 993 11.61 -11.82 -9.01
C TYR A 993 10.67 -11.56 -10.20
N GLY A 994 9.38 -11.34 -9.92
CA GLY A 994 8.41 -11.03 -10.97
C GLY A 994 8.79 -9.76 -11.73
N TYR A 995 8.53 -9.74 -13.04
CA TYR A 995 8.69 -8.54 -13.86
C TYR A 995 7.98 -7.33 -13.22
N PRO A 996 8.60 -6.14 -13.18
CA PRO A 996 9.87 -5.76 -13.81
C PRO A 996 11.12 -5.94 -12.93
N LEU A 997 11.00 -6.55 -11.75
CA LEU A 997 12.12 -6.76 -10.83
C LEU A 997 13.01 -7.95 -11.21
N ASP A 998 12.77 -8.58 -12.35
CA ASP A 998 13.64 -9.64 -12.86
C ASP A 998 14.98 -9.04 -13.35
N THR A 999 15.95 -9.90 -13.65
CA THR A 999 17.28 -9.46 -14.09
C THR A 999 17.24 -8.46 -15.27
N ARG A 1000 16.22 -8.53 -16.14
CA ARG A 1000 16.07 -7.60 -17.28
C ARG A 1000 15.90 -6.17 -16.81
N GLY A 1001 14.96 -5.92 -15.90
CA GLY A 1001 14.71 -4.59 -15.36
C GLY A 1001 15.91 -4.07 -14.56
N VAL A 1002 16.55 -4.94 -13.77
CA VAL A 1002 17.75 -4.58 -12.98
C VAL A 1002 18.90 -4.12 -13.87
N VAL A 1003 19.22 -4.85 -14.94
CA VAL A 1003 20.31 -4.49 -15.87
C VAL A 1003 20.02 -3.17 -16.57
N GLN A 1004 18.77 -2.99 -16.99
CA GLN A 1004 18.37 -1.78 -17.67
C GLN A 1004 18.47 -0.61 -16.69
N HIS A 1005 17.84 -0.68 -15.52
CA HIS A 1005 17.86 0.39 -14.53
C HIS A 1005 19.29 0.73 -14.05
N GLU A 1006 20.03 -0.25 -13.54
CA GLU A 1006 21.31 -0.03 -12.87
C GLU A 1006 22.45 0.22 -13.86
N ALA A 1007 22.58 -0.63 -14.88
CA ALA A 1007 23.69 -0.53 -15.82
C ALA A 1007 23.40 0.46 -16.95
N GLY A 1008 22.19 0.40 -17.52
CA GLY A 1008 21.77 1.29 -18.59
C GLY A 1008 21.41 2.70 -18.09
N GLY A 1009 20.64 2.81 -17.02
CA GLY A 1009 20.13 4.07 -16.49
C GLY A 1009 21.20 4.83 -15.72
N HIS A 1010 21.62 4.31 -14.58
CA HIS A 1010 22.64 4.94 -13.74
C HIS A 1010 24.05 4.79 -14.32
N GLY A 1011 24.49 3.55 -14.58
CA GLY A 1011 25.88 3.24 -14.92
C GLY A 1011 26.36 3.98 -16.18
N PHE A 1012 25.67 3.77 -17.30
CA PHE A 1012 25.98 4.42 -18.56
C PHE A 1012 25.25 5.76 -18.71
N GLY A 1013 23.92 5.78 -18.59
CA GLY A 1013 23.09 6.96 -18.84
C GLY A 1013 23.39 8.14 -17.91
N LYS A 1014 23.86 7.86 -16.69
CA LYS A 1014 24.03 8.84 -15.60
C LYS A 1014 22.71 9.53 -15.25
N LEU A 1015 21.61 8.78 -15.32
CA LEU A 1015 20.26 9.25 -15.00
C LEU A 1015 20.01 9.20 -13.49
N GLY A 1016 19.13 10.06 -13.01
CA GLY A 1016 18.70 10.08 -11.61
C GLY A 1016 17.41 9.30 -11.43
N ASP A 1017 17.19 8.81 -10.22
CA ASP A 1017 15.96 8.11 -9.87
C ASP A 1017 14.73 9.02 -9.93
N GLU A 1018 13.65 8.49 -10.50
CA GLU A 1018 12.37 9.18 -10.64
C GLU A 1018 11.34 8.72 -9.58
N TYR A 1019 11.70 7.73 -8.75
CA TYR A 1019 10.89 7.24 -7.63
C TYR A 1019 10.54 8.34 -6.62
N ILE A 1020 9.45 8.13 -5.88
CA ILE A 1020 8.95 9.05 -4.85
C ILE A 1020 8.70 8.26 -3.55
N TYR A 1021 9.33 8.67 -2.45
CA TYR A 1021 9.13 8.08 -1.11
C TYR A 1021 8.71 9.13 -0.05
N HIS A 1022 8.97 10.41 -0.31
CA HIS A 1022 8.66 11.52 0.58
C HIS A 1022 7.54 12.41 0.03
N ASN A 1023 6.51 12.61 0.84
CA ASN A 1023 5.49 13.63 0.61
C ASN A 1023 5.95 14.99 1.17
N ALA A 1024 7.01 15.56 0.60
CA ALA A 1024 7.61 16.82 1.00
C ALA A 1024 8.28 17.52 -0.19
N PHE A 1025 8.44 18.85 -0.09
CA PHE A 1025 9.36 19.55 -0.98
C PHE A 1025 10.80 19.15 -0.68
N ILE A 1026 11.61 18.93 -1.72
CA ILE A 1026 13.03 18.59 -1.58
C ILE A 1026 13.85 19.63 -0.80
N ASP A 1027 13.44 20.89 -0.73
CA ASP A 1027 14.13 21.95 0.02
C ASP A 1027 13.63 22.12 1.47
N ALA A 1028 12.49 21.52 1.81
CA ALA A 1028 11.87 21.56 3.13
C ALA A 1028 11.87 20.20 3.85
N CYS A 1029 12.30 19.14 3.16
CA CYS A 1029 12.41 17.81 3.74
C CYS A 1029 13.61 17.77 4.71
N SER A 1030 13.38 17.24 5.92
CA SER A 1030 14.38 17.12 6.97
C SER A 1030 14.83 15.67 7.20
N CYS A 1031 14.62 14.77 6.23
CA CYS A 1031 15.01 13.38 6.35
C CYS A 1031 16.53 13.22 6.18
N THR A 1032 17.09 12.12 6.67
CA THR A 1032 18.52 11.80 6.53
C THR A 1032 18.76 10.61 5.60
N CYS A 1033 17.71 10.08 4.96
CA CYS A 1033 17.76 8.84 4.19
C CYS A 1033 17.98 9.02 2.68
N CYS A 1034 17.93 10.24 2.15
CA CYS A 1034 18.16 10.53 0.73
C CYS A 1034 18.89 11.87 0.53
N GLY A 1035 19.44 12.04 -0.67
CA GLY A 1035 20.02 13.30 -1.11
C GLY A 1035 18.96 14.39 -1.29
N HIS A 1036 19.30 15.63 -0.93
CA HIS A 1036 18.44 16.80 -1.13
C HIS A 1036 19.05 17.73 -2.20
N VAL A 1037 18.59 18.98 -2.25
CA VAL A 1037 18.99 19.99 -3.26
C VAL A 1037 20.51 20.08 -3.48
N MET A 1038 21.33 19.99 -2.43
CA MET A 1038 22.79 20.08 -2.56
C MET A 1038 23.40 18.91 -3.33
N GLU A 1039 22.97 17.68 -3.04
CA GLU A 1039 23.47 16.48 -3.70
C GLU A 1039 22.95 16.39 -5.15
N PHE A 1040 21.68 16.74 -5.36
CA PHE A 1040 21.09 16.88 -6.68
C PHE A 1040 21.90 17.84 -7.56
N ASN A 1041 22.18 19.05 -7.05
CA ASN A 1041 22.95 20.05 -7.79
C ASN A 1041 24.41 19.63 -8.00
N SER A 1042 24.98 18.88 -7.07
CA SER A 1042 26.32 18.32 -7.22
C SER A 1042 26.38 17.34 -8.39
N ALA A 1043 25.40 16.42 -8.51
CA ALA A 1043 25.29 15.52 -9.66
C ALA A 1043 25.05 16.28 -10.97
N LYS A 1044 24.15 17.28 -10.97
CA LYS A 1044 23.91 18.15 -12.13
C LYS A 1044 25.16 18.88 -12.62
N SER A 1045 26.04 19.31 -11.70
CA SER A 1045 27.30 19.97 -12.04
C SER A 1045 28.27 19.07 -12.84
N LEU A 1046 28.09 17.74 -12.77
CA LEU A 1046 28.85 16.74 -13.53
C LEU A 1046 28.21 16.41 -14.89
N GLY A 1047 27.10 17.05 -15.24
CA GLY A 1047 26.30 16.75 -16.43
C GLY A 1047 25.53 15.43 -16.32
N TRP A 1048 25.04 15.12 -15.12
CA TRP A 1048 24.22 13.95 -14.81
C TRP A 1048 22.77 14.37 -14.47
N TYR A 1049 21.88 13.39 -14.39
CA TYR A 1049 20.47 13.56 -14.03
C TYR A 1049 19.67 14.43 -15.00
N ASP A 1050 20.00 14.42 -16.29
CA ASP A 1050 19.28 15.20 -17.32
C ASP A 1050 17.77 14.93 -17.35
N ASN A 1051 17.34 13.76 -16.88
CA ASN A 1051 15.94 13.37 -16.76
C ASN A 1051 15.16 14.08 -15.62
N LEU A 1052 15.84 14.83 -14.76
CA LEU A 1052 15.24 15.54 -13.63
C LEU A 1052 15.54 17.04 -13.64
N SER A 1053 14.69 17.86 -13.02
CA SER A 1053 14.85 19.31 -12.90
C SER A 1053 14.34 19.81 -11.54
N LEU A 1054 14.95 20.87 -10.96
CA LEU A 1054 14.43 21.57 -9.77
C LEU A 1054 13.50 22.75 -10.12
N THR A 1055 13.23 22.97 -11.41
CA THR A 1055 12.32 24.01 -11.90
C THR A 1055 11.24 23.37 -12.76
N GLY A 1056 9.97 23.68 -12.48
CA GLY A 1056 8.82 23.27 -13.28
C GLY A 1056 8.42 24.28 -14.36
N LYS A 1057 9.25 25.31 -14.60
CA LYS A 1057 8.98 26.30 -15.65
C LYS A 1057 9.29 25.70 -17.02
N MET A 1058 8.28 25.67 -17.89
CA MET A 1058 8.32 25.07 -19.25
C MET A 1058 9.50 25.50 -20.12
N HIS A 1059 9.93 26.76 -20.04
CA HIS A 1059 11.06 27.25 -20.82
C HIS A 1059 12.43 27.07 -20.15
N ASN A 1060 12.48 26.51 -18.93
CA ASN A 1060 13.71 26.41 -18.13
C ASN A 1060 14.08 24.95 -17.78
N VAL A 1061 13.23 23.97 -18.08
CA VAL A 1061 13.57 22.54 -17.93
C VAL A 1061 14.58 22.12 -19.00
N GLY A 1062 15.42 21.13 -18.69
CA GLY A 1062 16.49 20.66 -19.59
C GLY A 1062 15.99 20.01 -20.90
N TRP A 1063 14.70 19.71 -20.98
CA TRP A 1063 14.02 19.11 -22.15
C TRP A 1063 13.01 20.05 -22.79
N SER A 1064 13.11 21.37 -22.56
CA SER A 1064 12.14 22.33 -23.09
C SER A 1064 11.99 22.28 -24.61
N HIS A 1065 13.05 21.95 -25.35
CA HIS A 1065 13.00 21.79 -26.80
C HIS A 1065 12.14 20.61 -27.26
N LEU A 1066 12.02 19.56 -26.45
CA LEU A 1066 11.17 18.40 -26.76
C LEU A 1066 9.68 18.70 -26.52
N ILE A 1067 9.36 19.58 -25.56
CA ILE A 1067 7.98 20.02 -25.28
C ILE A 1067 7.38 20.74 -26.50
N PHE A 1068 8.20 21.51 -27.23
CA PHE A 1068 7.76 22.31 -28.38
C PHE A 1068 8.08 21.66 -29.74
N ASP A 1069 8.52 20.40 -29.75
CA ASP A 1069 8.74 19.66 -30.99
C ASP A 1069 7.55 18.74 -31.24
N ASP A 1070 6.81 18.98 -32.33
CA ASP A 1070 5.58 18.26 -32.68
C ASP A 1070 5.73 16.72 -32.74
N ARG A 1071 6.97 16.21 -32.81
CA ARG A 1071 7.27 14.76 -32.87
C ARG A 1071 7.32 14.11 -31.49
N TYR A 1072 7.38 14.90 -30.41
CA TYR A 1072 7.51 14.46 -29.02
C TYR A 1072 6.57 15.16 -28.04
N SER A 1073 5.97 16.27 -28.43
CA SER A 1073 5.03 17.05 -27.61
C SER A 1073 3.77 16.28 -27.21
N ASP A 1074 3.55 15.08 -27.78
CA ASP A 1074 2.47 14.16 -27.43
C ASP A 1074 2.75 13.36 -26.14
N ILE A 1075 4.02 13.22 -25.74
CA ILE A 1075 4.43 12.43 -24.57
C ILE A 1075 5.35 13.18 -23.60
N VAL A 1076 6.13 14.17 -24.07
CA VAL A 1076 7.07 14.94 -23.25
C VAL A 1076 6.40 16.19 -22.69
N ASP A 1077 6.37 16.29 -21.36
CA ASP A 1077 5.85 17.45 -20.63
C ASP A 1077 6.65 17.66 -19.33
N ILE A 1078 6.06 18.30 -18.31
CA ILE A 1078 6.65 18.52 -17.00
C ILE A 1078 5.77 17.86 -15.95
N TYR A 1079 6.28 16.78 -15.36
CA TYR A 1079 5.60 16.06 -14.29
C TYR A 1079 6.35 16.32 -12.98
N GLU A 1080 5.65 16.83 -11.96
CA GLU A 1080 6.25 17.02 -10.64
C GLU A 1080 6.40 15.68 -9.92
N GLY A 1081 7.50 15.54 -9.19
CA GLY A 1081 7.92 14.35 -8.48
C GLY A 1081 9.14 13.69 -9.13
N GLY A 1082 10.06 13.22 -8.29
CA GLY A 1082 11.29 12.56 -8.69
C GLY A 1082 12.36 12.75 -7.62
N TYR A 1083 13.47 12.01 -7.72
CA TYR A 1083 14.54 12.07 -6.74
C TYR A 1083 14.03 11.89 -5.29
N MET A 1084 13.18 10.87 -5.09
CA MET A 1084 12.53 10.49 -3.83
C MET A 1084 11.49 11.47 -3.27
N HIS A 1085 11.24 12.61 -3.91
CA HIS A 1085 10.35 13.65 -3.39
C HIS A 1085 9.16 13.88 -4.33
N ASN A 1086 7.96 14.07 -3.76
CA ASN A 1086 6.78 14.36 -4.57
C ASN A 1086 6.64 15.83 -4.99
N ARG A 1087 7.45 16.73 -4.41
CA ARG A 1087 7.40 18.18 -4.67
C ARG A 1087 8.79 18.78 -4.83
N GLY A 1088 8.93 19.75 -5.74
CA GLY A 1088 10.17 20.51 -5.97
C GLY A 1088 11.21 19.83 -6.88
N VAL A 1089 10.89 18.68 -7.46
CA VAL A 1089 11.66 18.00 -8.51
C VAL A 1089 10.70 17.65 -9.64
N PHE A 1090 11.13 17.72 -10.90
CA PHE A 1090 10.31 17.51 -12.07
C PHE A 1090 10.99 16.52 -13.02
N ARG A 1091 10.20 15.77 -13.79
CA ARG A 1091 10.62 14.80 -14.81
C ARG A 1091 9.88 15.04 -16.12
N SER A 1092 10.38 14.49 -17.23
CA SER A 1092 9.87 14.81 -18.58
C SER A 1092 8.67 13.97 -19.03
N GLU A 1093 8.47 12.80 -18.43
CA GLU A 1093 7.42 11.84 -18.77
C GLU A 1093 6.87 11.22 -17.48
N GLN A 1094 5.63 10.72 -17.50
CA GLN A 1094 4.98 10.20 -16.30
C GLN A 1094 5.73 9.03 -15.68
N ASN A 1095 6.30 8.17 -16.52
CA ASN A 1095 6.97 6.95 -16.11
C ASN A 1095 8.16 6.64 -17.02
N SER A 1096 9.16 5.96 -16.47
CA SER A 1096 10.31 5.45 -17.22
C SER A 1096 10.96 4.30 -16.44
N CYS A 1097 11.97 3.68 -17.05
CA CYS A 1097 12.85 2.70 -16.42
C CYS A 1097 13.39 3.22 -15.08
N MET A 1098 13.66 4.54 -14.97
CA MET A 1098 14.17 5.17 -13.75
C MET A 1098 13.12 5.34 -12.64
N ASN A 1099 11.86 4.98 -12.90
CA ASN A 1099 10.73 5.09 -11.96
C ASN A 1099 10.05 3.76 -11.62
N ASN A 1100 10.26 2.67 -12.37
CA ASN A 1100 9.72 1.35 -12.01
C ASN A 1100 10.35 0.17 -12.78
N ASP A 1101 11.60 0.27 -13.23
CA ASP A 1101 12.34 -0.79 -13.93
C ASP A 1101 11.71 -1.30 -15.24
N ILE A 1102 10.72 -0.60 -15.80
CA ILE A 1102 10.13 -0.98 -17.10
C ILE A 1102 11.14 -0.83 -18.24
N PRO A 1103 11.00 -1.59 -19.35
CA PRO A 1103 11.92 -1.54 -20.48
C PRO A 1103 11.68 -0.32 -21.39
N TYR A 1104 11.58 0.87 -20.80
CA TYR A 1104 11.35 2.12 -21.49
C TYR A 1104 12.04 3.29 -20.79
N TYR A 1105 13.05 3.90 -21.40
CA TYR A 1105 13.57 5.20 -20.93
C TYR A 1105 12.72 6.33 -21.49
N SER A 1106 12.51 7.40 -20.72
CA SER A 1106 11.87 8.63 -21.22
C SER A 1106 12.68 9.25 -22.36
N THR A 1107 12.05 10.07 -23.20
CA THR A 1107 12.65 10.67 -24.40
C THR A 1107 13.89 11.48 -24.07
N ILE A 1108 13.87 12.30 -23.02
CA ILE A 1108 15.08 13.02 -22.58
C ILE A 1108 16.18 12.07 -22.10
N SER A 1109 15.81 10.94 -21.49
CA SER A 1109 16.76 9.91 -21.07
C SER A 1109 17.39 9.25 -22.29
N ARG A 1110 16.61 8.87 -23.31
CA ARG A 1110 17.12 8.34 -24.59
C ARG A 1110 18.02 9.36 -25.30
N GLU A 1111 17.61 10.63 -25.35
CA GLU A 1111 18.42 11.71 -25.93
C GLU A 1111 19.75 11.89 -25.20
N SER A 1112 19.74 11.91 -23.86
CA SER A 1112 20.95 12.05 -23.03
C SER A 1112 21.88 10.84 -23.21
N ILE A 1113 21.33 9.62 -23.25
CA ILE A 1113 22.10 8.40 -23.56
C ILE A 1113 22.73 8.50 -24.96
N VAL A 1114 21.98 8.91 -25.98
CA VAL A 1114 22.52 9.05 -27.36
C VAL A 1114 23.58 10.14 -27.44
N LYS A 1115 23.40 11.29 -26.78
CA LYS A 1115 24.43 12.33 -26.65
C LYS A 1115 25.72 11.75 -26.07
N ARG A 1116 25.60 10.92 -25.03
CA ARG A 1116 26.74 10.27 -24.37
C ARG A 1116 27.41 9.22 -25.28
N ILE A 1117 26.62 8.40 -25.99
CA ILE A 1117 27.13 7.45 -26.99
C ILE A 1117 27.95 8.19 -28.06
N LYS A 1118 27.37 9.22 -28.68
CA LYS A 1118 28.08 10.01 -29.71
C LYS A 1118 29.36 10.62 -29.16
N ARG A 1119 29.32 11.21 -27.96
CA ARG A 1119 30.49 11.80 -27.30
C ARG A 1119 31.61 10.77 -27.09
N TYR A 1120 31.32 9.62 -26.46
CA TYR A 1120 32.32 8.58 -26.21
C TYR A 1120 32.86 7.97 -27.50
N ALA A 1121 32.00 7.87 -28.53
CA ALA A 1121 32.40 7.44 -29.86
C ALA A 1121 33.25 8.47 -30.64
N GLY A 1122 33.43 9.70 -30.13
CA GLY A 1122 34.15 10.76 -30.85
C GLY A 1122 33.34 11.36 -32.01
N GLU A 1123 32.02 11.27 -31.96
CA GLU A 1123 31.08 11.80 -32.94
C GLU A 1123 30.28 12.98 -32.37
N THR A 1124 29.80 13.85 -33.25
CA THR A 1124 28.96 14.99 -32.87
C THR A 1124 27.50 14.56 -32.79
N PHE A 1125 26.78 15.00 -31.76
CA PHE A 1125 25.34 14.80 -31.66
C PHE A 1125 24.58 15.73 -32.62
N SER A 1126 23.54 15.20 -33.27
CA SER A 1126 22.57 15.97 -34.04
C SER A 1126 21.17 15.59 -33.57
N PHE A 1127 20.36 16.60 -33.23
CA PHE A 1127 19.00 16.38 -32.77
C PHE A 1127 18.15 15.69 -33.85
N GLU A 1128 18.22 16.15 -35.09
CA GLU A 1128 17.51 15.52 -36.22
C GLU A 1128 17.95 14.07 -36.50
N GLU A 1129 19.22 13.76 -36.26
CA GLU A 1129 19.70 12.37 -36.35
C GLU A 1129 19.13 11.52 -35.21
N PHE A 1130 19.09 12.07 -33.98
CA PHE A 1130 18.40 11.42 -32.86
C PHE A 1130 16.94 11.14 -33.23
N VAL A 1131 16.18 12.14 -33.67
CA VAL A 1131 14.76 11.96 -34.01
C VAL A 1131 14.54 10.91 -35.09
N LYS A 1132 15.42 10.89 -36.12
CA LYS A 1132 15.35 9.89 -37.20
C LYS A 1132 15.50 8.45 -36.71
N TYR A 1133 16.29 8.23 -35.66
CA TYR A 1133 16.64 6.90 -35.17
C TYR A 1133 15.98 6.55 -33.83
N ASP A 1134 15.37 7.51 -33.15
CA ASP A 1134 14.65 7.29 -31.91
C ASP A 1134 13.42 6.43 -32.17
N LYS A 1135 13.23 5.41 -31.33
CA LYS A 1135 12.10 4.49 -31.43
C LYS A 1135 11.40 4.48 -30.09
N ARG A 1136 10.10 4.77 -30.14
CA ARG A 1136 9.22 4.87 -28.97
C ARG A 1136 8.65 3.51 -28.54
N ASP A 1137 8.83 2.45 -29.33
CA ASP A 1137 8.28 1.12 -29.06
C ASP A 1137 8.96 0.45 -27.86
N ALA A 1138 8.16 0.08 -26.86
CA ALA A 1138 8.56 -0.78 -25.74
C ALA A 1138 8.63 -2.28 -26.09
N GLY A 1139 8.37 -2.66 -27.36
CA GLY A 1139 8.26 -4.05 -27.82
C GLY A 1139 6.93 -4.73 -27.45
N ASP A 1140 6.65 -5.91 -28.05
CA ASP A 1140 5.52 -6.78 -27.67
C ASP A 1140 5.73 -7.36 -26.26
N VAL A 1141 5.58 -6.51 -25.25
CA VAL A 1141 5.37 -6.95 -23.87
C VAL A 1141 3.86 -7.05 -23.75
N THR A 1142 3.34 -8.27 -23.72
CA THR A 1142 1.94 -8.57 -23.39
C THR A 1142 1.46 -7.61 -22.29
N ARG A 1143 0.35 -6.89 -22.52
CA ARG A 1143 -0.45 -6.33 -21.42
C ARG A 1143 -0.77 -7.49 -20.49
N GLY A 1144 0.02 -7.66 -19.43
CA GLY A 1144 0.21 -8.92 -18.73
C GLY A 1144 -1.08 -9.41 -18.09
N VAL A 1145 -1.66 -10.45 -18.67
CA VAL A 1145 -2.59 -11.35 -18.00
C VAL A 1145 -1.78 -12.17 -16.99
N ASN A 1146 -2.20 -12.09 -15.73
CA ASN A 1146 -2.04 -13.10 -14.69
C ASN A 1146 -0.61 -13.58 -14.36
N THR A 1147 0.02 -12.93 -13.38
CA THR A 1147 0.78 -13.67 -12.37
C THR A 1147 0.19 -13.33 -11.02
N ASP A 1148 -0.45 -14.32 -10.40
CA ASP A 1148 -0.75 -14.35 -8.98
C ASP A 1148 0.55 -14.12 -8.19
N ASN A 1149 0.89 -12.87 -7.89
CA ASN A 1149 1.77 -12.48 -6.78
C ASN A 1149 1.91 -10.94 -6.69
N LYS A 1150 1.33 -10.38 -5.63
CA LYS A 1150 1.57 -9.00 -5.16
C LYS A 1150 3.07 -8.81 -4.86
N LEU A 1151 3.80 -8.10 -5.72
CA LEU A 1151 5.14 -7.56 -5.41
C LEU A 1151 5.16 -6.07 -5.76
N ASN A 1152 5.06 -5.23 -4.73
CA ASN A 1152 5.35 -3.79 -4.85
C ASN A 1152 6.86 -3.63 -5.10
N ALA A 1153 7.25 -3.17 -6.29
CA ALA A 1153 8.64 -2.85 -6.64
C ALA A 1153 9.31 -1.83 -5.71
N HIS A 1154 8.51 -0.98 -5.06
CA HIS A 1154 8.96 0.22 -4.34
C HIS A 1154 9.70 -0.04 -3.01
N THR A 1155 9.77 -1.29 -2.53
CA THR A 1155 10.52 -1.68 -1.33
C THR A 1155 11.92 -2.21 -1.62
N TYR A 1156 12.33 -2.24 -2.89
CA TYR A 1156 13.49 -3.02 -3.33
C TYR A 1156 14.58 -2.20 -4.02
N GLN A 1157 14.47 -0.89 -4.19
CA GLN A 1157 15.47 -0.13 -4.99
C GLN A 1157 16.35 0.77 -4.11
N HIS A 1158 17.65 0.80 -4.40
CA HIS A 1158 18.61 1.69 -3.75
C HIS A 1158 19.08 2.77 -4.71
N THR A 1159 19.21 4.00 -4.20
CA THR A 1159 19.81 5.10 -4.95
C THR A 1159 21.25 4.78 -5.35
N PRO A 1160 21.72 5.24 -6.51
CA PRO A 1160 23.11 5.08 -6.89
C PRO A 1160 24.02 5.77 -5.88
N VAL A 1161 25.12 5.12 -5.53
CA VAL A 1161 26.08 5.66 -4.55
C VAL A 1161 27.16 6.45 -5.29
N ILE A 1162 27.23 7.76 -5.03
CA ILE A 1162 28.26 8.64 -5.61
C ILE A 1162 29.42 8.78 -4.62
N HIS A 1163 30.56 8.19 -4.97
CA HIS A 1163 31.79 8.24 -4.19
C HIS A 1163 32.53 9.57 -4.36
N LYS A 1164 33.49 9.85 -3.47
CA LYS A 1164 34.39 11.02 -3.60
C LYS A 1164 35.67 10.65 -4.35
N GLY A 1165 36.11 11.54 -5.24
CA GLY A 1165 37.39 11.40 -5.95
C GLY A 1165 37.30 10.52 -7.20
N SER A 1166 38.45 9.98 -7.62
CA SER A 1166 38.57 9.09 -8.78
C SER A 1166 39.13 7.73 -8.34
N PRO A 1167 38.61 6.61 -8.87
CA PRO A 1167 39.18 5.29 -8.59
C PRO A 1167 40.63 5.15 -9.09
N LEU A 1168 41.07 6.02 -10.02
CA LEU A 1168 42.44 6.04 -10.54
C LEU A 1168 43.46 6.70 -9.60
N ASN A 1169 43.01 7.48 -8.61
CA ASN A 1169 43.84 8.25 -7.68
C ASN A 1169 43.90 7.66 -6.27
N MET A 1170 43.25 6.53 -6.01
CA MET A 1170 43.29 5.89 -4.70
C MET A 1170 44.68 5.28 -4.46
N LYS A 1171 45.29 5.56 -3.30
CA LYS A 1171 46.60 5.01 -2.91
C LYS A 1171 46.52 3.51 -3.08
N LYS A 1172 47.38 2.92 -3.93
CA LYS A 1172 47.54 1.46 -4.10
C LYS A 1172 47.41 0.77 -2.75
N VAL A 1173 46.23 0.25 -2.44
CA VAL A 1173 46.06 -0.69 -1.35
C VAL A 1173 46.76 -1.97 -1.83
N ARG A 1174 47.54 -2.56 -0.93
CA ARG A 1174 48.47 -3.66 -1.21
C ARG A 1174 47.82 -4.72 -2.10
N ARG A 1175 48.51 -5.09 -3.18
CA ARG A 1175 48.31 -6.38 -3.87
C ARG A 1175 48.26 -7.48 -2.83
N HIS A 1176 47.07 -7.96 -2.47
CA HIS A 1176 46.94 -9.32 -1.97
C HIS A 1176 47.00 -10.23 -3.21
N ARG A 1177 48.23 -10.58 -3.56
CA ARG A 1177 48.55 -11.76 -4.38
C ARG A 1177 48.31 -13.03 -3.59
#